data_AF-A0AAR2KQX5-F1
#
_entry.id   AF-A0AAR2KQX5-F1
#
_cell.length_a   1.000
_cell.length_b   1.000
_cell.length_c   1.000
_cell.angle_alpha   90.00
_cell.angle_beta   90.00
_cell.angle_gamma   90.00
#
_symmetry.space_group_name_H-M   'P 1'
#
loop_
_entity.id
_entity.type
_entity.pdbx_description
1 polymer ?
#
loop_
_entity_poly.entity_id
_entity_poly.type
_entity_poly.pdbx_seq_one_letter_code
_entity_poly.pdbx_strand_id
1 'polypeptide(L)'
;MSSLCPVLMMFVLYCISGSEHHLSELRILLVGNAESGRSSTGNTILNREEFELKSTSQCVKRQRDVAGRHITVVEAPGWKKTKPGLHQPKLLQQEIESAVSLCSPGPHAVLLVVNLNKKCENVDVSELQENLELLTLRVWSHTIVLFTCGDCLGDTPIEQHIKSEGKELQWLVEKCGNRYHVLNNKNWSDDTQVTELLEKIEEMMAANRGCPFELDRKILQEVEEKKKGYDQRKFLRSKMGAEFVDEYRNMLIQRVPSVMGIADQLRSKKMIPAEIHGNIQTEKTSQDQMRILYSVLDSGGRAAKEEFYEILKTMMPSLVSELEAGPRTSSEEKPKSEQYLGRYIKYDLRWALNCLDEADLKKFKNNLCDRWLDPRLHRHNVERIRDNMDLANLLINTFNARNAVQVTMENLRMIGCNGTAERLKRVADRSFFSFFVDENREKLIQRVSSVMEIADHLKWRGTITDEIYSSIQTAKTSQEQMRILYSALDSRTNAKVEFYEILQMIKPHLLHELSGHSDIFSSYMPTLTQPDTKDRSLMDAEIFNPETVEKSQGDKITTSYRFLCHHAGHFQCKVTGLVFMMEGEGEVLYKIEPWDTQQLDGLGQKTPAGPLYNIECFKGPISHLHLPHCEIIDGTEENKVKQAVAHFTDDNVEIITPLQVTSTHVIIRIQGLSLLGIISDLRDLLFKPHLINAQVLLFYKTLAVTQSVNVLYIHLLPGNIPTDEVIKKHKFNHFIQTTSKCQLIHGRKYKPSCHPHEYQPTVETFDIGLDLKSLNFHATFEVFLDCETKNARIGLLDEYGREVWEPRRVFLAADTSTEATSPKVAAAVKFVDEHRPAIIQRISSVKEIADDLLSKKMISKEMHSKIRGEKTSQDQMRILYDGLDSGGAAVKAEFYEILKVKLQSLVDELEAGSSKTQ
;
A
#
# COMPACT_ATOMS: atom_id res chain seq x y z
N MET A 1 26.59 -34.20 31.42
CA MET A 1 26.54 -33.97 29.97
C MET A 1 25.70 -32.73 29.75
N SER A 2 26.36 -31.57 29.76
CA SER A 2 25.73 -30.25 29.70
C SER A 2 25.74 -29.76 28.26
N SER A 3 24.54 -29.40 27.79
CA SER A 3 24.20 -28.71 26.55
C SER A 3 25.30 -27.79 26.01
N LEU A 4 25.89 -28.19 24.88
CA LEU A 4 26.72 -27.32 24.03
C LEU A 4 25.81 -26.58 23.04
N CYS A 5 26.09 -25.28 22.85
CA CYS A 5 25.36 -24.37 21.97
C CYS A 5 25.31 -24.91 20.51
N PRO A 6 24.18 -24.79 19.78
CA PRO A 6 24.06 -25.26 18.39
C PRO A 6 25.12 -24.68 17.44
N VAL A 7 25.60 -23.47 17.74
CA VAL A 7 26.67 -22.79 16.97
C VAL A 7 28.01 -23.50 17.12
N LEU A 8 28.33 -24.00 18.32
CA LEU A 8 29.57 -24.74 18.56
C LEU A 8 29.53 -26.13 17.94
N MET A 9 28.34 -26.75 17.87
CA MET A 9 28.16 -28.06 17.24
C MET A 9 28.34 -27.99 15.71
N MET A 10 27.89 -26.90 15.09
CA MET A 10 28.18 -26.57 13.68
C MET A 10 29.67 -26.34 13.44
N PHE A 11 30.35 -25.65 14.37
CA PHE A 11 31.80 -25.40 14.29
C PHE A 11 32.62 -26.70 14.40
N VAL A 12 32.24 -27.59 15.32
CA VAL A 12 32.89 -28.89 15.49
C VAL A 12 32.63 -29.81 14.27
N LEU A 13 31.43 -29.79 13.68
CA LEU A 13 31.15 -30.52 12.43
C LEU A 13 31.91 -29.95 11.22
N TYR A 14 32.10 -28.64 11.15
CA TYR A 14 32.91 -27.97 10.13
C TYR A 14 34.39 -28.35 10.25
N CYS A 15 34.95 -28.41 11.46
CA CYS A 15 36.35 -28.82 11.68
C CYS A 15 36.60 -30.34 11.49
N ILE A 16 35.57 -31.19 11.61
CA ILE A 16 35.71 -32.65 11.47
C ILE A 16 35.57 -33.12 10.00
N SER A 17 34.97 -32.31 9.13
CA SER A 17 34.89 -32.59 7.69
C SER A 17 36.06 -31.93 6.95
N GLY A 18 37.21 -32.60 6.93
CA GLY A 18 38.43 -32.17 6.24
C GLY A 18 38.32 -32.13 4.71
N SER A 19 37.44 -31.31 4.17
CA SER A 19 37.38 -30.92 2.76
C SER A 19 37.40 -29.40 2.67
N GLU A 20 38.52 -28.83 2.23
CA GLU A 20 38.66 -27.42 1.83
C GLU A 20 37.63 -27.08 0.74
N HIS A 21 36.44 -26.64 1.14
CA HIS A 21 35.46 -26.05 0.23
C HIS A 21 35.68 -24.53 0.20
N HIS A 22 36.79 -24.10 -0.39
CA HIS A 22 37.00 -22.68 -0.71
C HIS A 22 35.96 -22.23 -1.74
N LEU A 23 35.48 -20.99 -1.59
CA LEU A 23 34.58 -20.41 -2.58
C LEU A 23 35.38 -20.11 -3.84
N SER A 24 34.98 -20.70 -4.97
CA SER A 24 35.64 -20.49 -6.27
C SER A 24 35.54 -19.04 -6.77
N GLU A 25 34.57 -18.27 -6.26
CA GLU A 25 34.38 -16.86 -6.59
C GLU A 25 34.06 -16.04 -5.33
N LEU A 26 34.75 -14.91 -5.16
CA LEU A 26 34.50 -13.93 -4.10
C LEU A 26 34.22 -12.54 -4.70
N ARG A 27 33.27 -11.81 -4.10
CA ARG A 27 32.83 -10.49 -4.54
C ARG A 27 32.86 -9.55 -3.35
N ILE A 28 33.70 -8.53 -3.42
CA ILE A 28 34.09 -7.71 -2.29
C ILE A 28 33.75 -6.26 -2.63
N LEU A 29 32.99 -5.60 -1.75
CA LEU A 29 32.67 -4.18 -1.86
C LEU A 29 33.53 -3.37 -0.87
N LEU A 30 34.27 -2.39 -1.36
CA LEU A 30 35.09 -1.49 -0.53
C LEU A 30 34.36 -0.19 -0.24
N VAL A 31 34.16 0.11 1.05
CA VAL A 31 33.50 1.33 1.54
C VAL A 31 34.36 2.02 2.61
N GLY A 32 34.13 3.30 2.83
CA GLY A 32 34.84 4.09 3.84
C GLY A 32 35.13 5.52 3.38
N ASN A 33 35.76 6.29 4.27
CA ASN A 33 36.11 7.70 4.06
C ASN A 33 37.05 7.87 2.85
N ALA A 34 37.01 9.01 2.16
CA ALA A 34 37.83 9.32 0.98
C ALA A 34 39.33 9.07 1.17
N GLU A 35 39.84 9.23 2.39
CA GLU A 35 41.27 9.08 2.73
C GLU A 35 41.57 7.83 3.57
N SER A 36 40.70 6.82 3.52
CA SER A 36 40.85 5.55 4.27
C SER A 36 41.83 4.55 3.62
N GLY A 37 42.21 4.75 2.36
CA GLY A 37 43.11 3.84 1.63
C GLY A 37 42.41 2.70 0.88
N ARG A 38 41.17 2.90 0.42
CA ARG A 38 40.37 1.90 -0.31
C ARG A 38 41.00 1.47 -1.63
N SER A 39 41.47 2.40 -2.45
CA SER A 39 42.14 2.07 -3.72
C SER A 39 43.42 1.24 -3.49
N SER A 40 44.22 1.62 -2.47
CA SER A 40 45.40 0.84 -2.05
C SER A 40 45.04 -0.55 -1.52
N THR A 41 43.94 -0.65 -0.79
CA THR A 41 43.39 -1.93 -0.32
C THR A 41 42.99 -2.81 -1.49
N GLY A 42 42.25 -2.27 -2.47
CA GLY A 42 41.84 -3.01 -3.66
C GLY A 42 43.03 -3.52 -4.47
N ASN A 43 44.08 -2.70 -4.60
CA ASN A 43 45.32 -3.11 -5.25
C ASN A 43 46.05 -4.23 -4.49
N THR A 44 46.05 -4.18 -3.16
CA THR A 44 46.66 -5.22 -2.32
C THR A 44 45.88 -6.54 -2.41
N ILE A 45 44.54 -6.50 -2.34
CA ILE A 45 43.68 -7.68 -2.49
C ILE A 45 43.85 -8.32 -3.87
N LEU A 46 43.99 -7.51 -4.92
CA LEU A 46 44.21 -7.99 -6.29
C LEU A 46 45.68 -8.28 -6.62
N ASN A 47 46.60 -8.03 -5.68
CA ASN A 47 48.05 -8.13 -5.85
C ASN A 47 48.57 -7.43 -7.14
N ARG A 48 48.03 -6.23 -7.46
CA ARG A 48 48.37 -5.39 -8.65
C ARG A 48 47.83 -3.97 -8.58
N GLU A 49 48.50 -3.04 -9.26
CA GLU A 49 48.02 -1.68 -9.51
C GLU A 49 46.87 -1.67 -10.54
N GLU A 50 45.63 -1.78 -10.08
CA GLU A 50 44.41 -1.80 -10.92
C GLU A 50 43.47 -0.62 -10.64
N PHE A 51 43.54 -0.06 -9.43
CA PHE A 51 42.83 1.12 -8.97
C PHE A 51 43.77 2.33 -8.94
N GLU A 52 43.32 3.45 -9.53
CA GLU A 52 44.04 4.72 -9.45
C GLU A 52 43.96 5.30 -8.03
N LEU A 53 45.09 5.76 -7.48
CA LEU A 53 45.15 6.34 -6.12
C LEU A 53 44.45 7.71 -5.99
N LYS A 54 43.82 8.22 -7.05
CA LYS A 54 43.08 9.49 -7.04
C LYS A 54 41.64 9.22 -6.66
N SER A 55 41.08 10.04 -5.77
CA SER A 55 39.67 9.95 -5.34
C SER A 55 38.74 9.95 -6.56
N THR A 56 38.11 8.82 -6.84
CA THR A 56 37.12 8.68 -7.91
C THR A 56 35.76 9.15 -7.42
N SER A 57 35.02 9.83 -8.30
CA SER A 57 33.62 10.21 -8.06
C SER A 57 32.63 9.15 -8.53
N GLN A 58 33.11 7.98 -8.94
CA GLN A 58 32.32 6.88 -9.53
C GLN A 58 32.83 5.53 -9.02
N CYS A 59 31.94 4.54 -9.01
CA CYS A 59 32.27 3.17 -8.66
C CYS A 59 33.20 2.50 -9.69
N VAL A 60 34.20 1.75 -9.23
CA VAL A 60 35.16 1.04 -10.09
C VAL A 60 35.15 -0.45 -9.78
N LYS A 61 34.93 -1.30 -10.79
CA LYS A 61 35.00 -2.76 -10.70
C LYS A 61 36.31 -3.29 -11.29
N ARG A 62 36.97 -4.22 -10.59
CA ARG A 62 38.16 -4.97 -11.04
C ARG A 62 38.05 -6.43 -10.64
N GLN A 63 38.67 -7.31 -11.42
CA GLN A 63 38.57 -8.76 -11.23
C GLN A 63 39.92 -9.43 -11.48
N ARG A 64 40.28 -10.43 -10.67
CA ARG A 64 41.48 -11.24 -10.85
C ARG A 64 41.41 -12.54 -10.06
N ASP A 65 42.12 -13.56 -10.52
CA ASP A 65 42.39 -14.77 -9.75
C ASP A 65 43.54 -14.52 -8.75
N VAL A 66 43.29 -14.75 -7.47
CA VAL A 66 44.24 -14.58 -6.36
C VAL A 66 44.03 -15.72 -5.37
N ALA A 67 45.13 -16.34 -4.89
CA ALA A 67 45.08 -17.46 -3.94
C ALA A 67 44.07 -18.58 -4.33
N GLY A 68 44.01 -18.91 -5.62
CA GLY A 68 43.14 -19.95 -6.17
C GLY A 68 41.65 -19.58 -6.30
N ARG A 69 41.27 -18.32 -6.06
CA ARG A 69 39.87 -17.85 -6.07
C ARG A 69 39.68 -16.74 -7.11
N HIS A 70 38.52 -16.71 -7.76
CA HIS A 70 38.16 -15.60 -8.66
C HIS A 70 37.62 -14.41 -7.85
N ILE A 71 38.42 -13.36 -7.68
CA ILE A 71 38.07 -12.21 -6.85
C ILE A 71 37.55 -11.06 -7.71
N THR A 72 36.37 -10.57 -7.37
CA THR A 72 35.84 -9.28 -7.86
C THR A 72 35.90 -8.25 -6.74
N VAL A 73 36.54 -7.12 -6.99
CA VAL A 73 36.59 -5.98 -6.07
C VAL A 73 35.86 -4.80 -6.70
N VAL A 74 34.90 -4.23 -5.98
CA VAL A 74 34.22 -2.99 -6.36
C VAL A 74 34.55 -1.91 -5.34
N GLU A 75 35.17 -0.82 -5.79
CA GLU A 75 35.42 0.37 -4.99
C GLU A 75 34.26 1.36 -5.14
N ALA A 76 33.63 1.74 -4.03
CA ALA A 76 32.64 2.81 -3.99
C ALA A 76 33.29 4.20 -3.80
N PRO A 77 32.62 5.32 -4.14
CA PRO A 77 33.14 6.67 -3.87
C PRO A 77 33.37 6.95 -2.38
N GLY A 78 34.34 7.81 -2.08
CA GLY A 78 34.76 8.13 -0.72
C GLY A 78 33.83 9.11 -0.02
N TRP A 79 33.50 8.81 1.25
CA TRP A 79 32.70 9.71 2.07
C TRP A 79 33.52 10.96 2.39
N LYS A 80 32.94 12.15 2.20
CA LYS A 80 33.60 13.44 2.47
C LYS A 80 32.88 14.09 3.65
N LYS A 81 33.64 14.62 4.62
CA LYS A 81 33.06 15.40 5.74
C LYS A 81 32.22 16.55 5.21
N THR A 82 30.91 16.45 5.32
CA THR A 82 29.99 17.57 5.07
C THR A 82 29.86 18.41 6.34
N LYS A 83 29.76 19.74 6.19
CA LYS A 83 29.42 20.60 7.32
C LYS A 83 28.02 20.21 7.84
N PRO A 84 27.77 20.20 9.16
CA PRO A 84 26.44 19.91 9.70
C PRO A 84 25.39 20.81 9.03
N GLY A 85 24.35 20.21 8.44
CA GLY A 85 23.25 20.92 7.77
C GLY A 85 23.31 21.01 6.24
N LEU A 86 24.38 20.56 5.57
CA LEU A 86 24.43 20.43 4.10
C LEU A 86 24.35 18.95 3.70
N HIS A 87 23.17 18.35 3.80
CA HIS A 87 22.94 16.96 3.41
C HIS A 87 23.18 16.74 1.90
N GLN A 88 24.18 15.94 1.51
CA GLN A 88 24.27 15.26 0.20
C GLN A 88 24.08 13.71 0.26
N PRO A 89 23.14 13.14 1.04
CA PRO A 89 22.98 11.69 1.14
C PRO A 89 22.52 11.04 -0.17
N LYS A 90 21.73 11.71 -1.02
CA LYS A 90 21.12 11.08 -2.22
C LYS A 90 22.11 10.66 -3.31
N LEU A 91 23.16 11.45 -3.57
CA LEU A 91 24.14 11.12 -4.61
C LEU A 91 25.08 10.02 -4.14
N LEU A 92 25.50 10.07 -2.88
CA LEU A 92 26.33 9.02 -2.28
C LEU A 92 25.56 7.70 -2.16
N GLN A 93 24.30 7.76 -1.74
CA GLN A 93 23.39 6.61 -1.71
C GLN A 93 23.28 5.95 -3.09
N GLN A 94 22.99 6.72 -4.14
CA GLN A 94 22.89 6.18 -5.51
C GLN A 94 24.17 5.51 -5.98
N GLU A 95 25.34 6.03 -5.59
CA GLU A 95 26.62 5.42 -5.93
C GLU A 95 26.87 4.13 -5.13
N ILE A 96 26.55 4.07 -3.83
CA ILE A 96 26.69 2.84 -3.05
C ILE A 96 25.71 1.77 -3.55
N GLU A 97 24.47 2.13 -3.88
CA GLU A 97 23.50 1.24 -4.52
C GLU A 97 24.01 0.75 -5.89
N SER A 98 24.61 1.65 -6.67
CA SER A 98 25.28 1.30 -7.93
C SER A 98 26.45 0.35 -7.71
N ALA A 99 27.24 0.54 -6.65
CA ALA A 99 28.37 -0.33 -6.32
C ALA A 99 27.92 -1.76 -5.98
N VAL A 100 26.80 -1.91 -5.26
CA VAL A 100 26.20 -3.21 -4.95
C VAL A 100 25.69 -3.90 -6.22
N SER A 101 25.11 -3.15 -7.17
CA SER A 101 24.66 -3.71 -8.47
C SER A 101 25.80 -4.34 -9.28
N LEU A 102 27.01 -3.79 -9.18
CA LEU A 102 28.22 -4.29 -9.85
C LEU A 102 28.73 -5.63 -9.29
N CYS A 103 28.22 -6.03 -8.12
CA CYS A 103 28.52 -7.27 -7.42
C CYS A 103 27.44 -8.36 -7.59
N SER A 104 26.63 -8.32 -8.66
CA SER A 104 25.54 -9.30 -8.90
C SER A 104 25.93 -10.78 -8.68
N PRO A 105 25.13 -11.59 -7.95
CA PRO A 105 23.83 -11.29 -7.31
C PRO A 105 23.90 -10.42 -6.03
N GLY A 106 25.10 -10.19 -5.50
CA GLY A 106 25.38 -9.38 -4.32
C GLY A 106 26.82 -9.60 -3.81
N PRO A 107 27.41 -8.66 -3.06
CA PRO A 107 28.74 -8.85 -2.50
C PRO A 107 28.74 -9.96 -1.43
N HIS A 108 29.76 -10.80 -1.45
CA HIS A 108 30.03 -11.78 -0.40
C HIS A 108 30.55 -11.11 0.88
N ALA A 109 31.29 -10.01 0.73
CA ALA A 109 31.77 -9.21 1.86
C ALA A 109 31.73 -7.70 1.56
N VAL A 110 31.43 -6.93 2.59
CA VAL A 110 31.61 -5.47 2.62
C VAL A 110 32.82 -5.17 3.52
N LEU A 111 33.88 -4.59 2.97
CA LEU A 111 35.05 -4.19 3.73
C LEU A 111 34.96 -2.70 4.06
N LEU A 112 34.79 -2.40 5.35
CA LEU A 112 34.79 -1.04 5.86
C LEU A 112 36.22 -0.62 6.17
N VAL A 113 36.80 0.18 5.28
CA VAL A 113 38.23 0.53 5.35
C VAL A 113 38.44 1.71 6.31
N VAL A 114 39.30 1.50 7.31
CA VAL A 114 39.66 2.46 8.36
C VAL A 114 41.17 2.61 8.39
N ASN A 115 41.68 3.85 8.40
CA ASN A 115 43.11 4.13 8.35
C ASN A 115 43.68 4.38 9.75
N LEU A 116 44.62 3.54 10.19
CA LEU A 116 45.24 3.59 11.53
C LEU A 116 46.17 4.79 11.74
N ASN A 117 46.67 5.43 10.67
CA ASN A 117 47.51 6.62 10.79
C ASN A 117 46.74 7.90 11.17
N LYS A 118 45.42 7.81 11.29
CA LYS A 118 44.56 8.92 11.69
C LYS A 118 43.93 8.59 13.03
N LYS A 119 44.01 9.54 13.97
CA LYS A 119 43.27 9.45 15.24
C LYS A 119 41.77 9.23 14.98
N CYS A 120 41.17 8.28 15.69
CA CYS A 120 39.74 7.97 15.55
C CYS A 120 38.80 9.11 15.95
N GLU A 121 39.28 10.16 16.63
CA GLU A 121 38.53 11.42 16.84
C GLU A 121 38.04 12.08 15.53
N ASN A 122 38.53 11.63 14.37
CA ASN A 122 38.09 12.08 13.05
C ASN A 122 37.15 11.13 12.31
N VAL A 123 36.84 9.96 12.86
CA VAL A 123 35.91 8.99 12.30
C VAL A 123 34.53 9.27 12.91
N ASP A 124 33.68 10.00 12.18
CA ASP A 124 32.31 10.23 12.62
C ASP A 124 31.51 8.92 12.47
N VAL A 125 31.48 8.13 13.53
CA VAL A 125 30.79 6.83 13.56
C VAL A 125 29.29 6.99 13.28
N SER A 126 28.71 8.16 13.57
CA SER A 126 27.32 8.47 13.24
C SER A 126 27.13 8.59 11.73
N GLU A 127 28.05 9.26 11.02
CA GLU A 127 28.04 9.34 9.55
C GLU A 127 28.30 7.97 8.89
N LEU A 128 29.18 7.14 9.47
CA LEU A 128 29.39 5.76 8.98
C LEU A 128 28.12 4.92 9.18
N GLN A 129 27.47 5.03 10.34
CA GLN A 129 26.25 4.31 10.67
C GLN A 129 25.11 4.72 9.74
N GLU A 130 24.85 6.02 9.58
CA GLU A 130 23.84 6.54 8.68
C GLU A 130 24.07 6.02 7.25
N ASN A 131 25.30 6.09 6.73
CA ASN A 131 25.60 5.67 5.36
C ASN A 131 25.49 4.16 5.12
N LEU A 132 25.82 3.33 6.11
CA LEU A 132 25.71 1.86 6.00
C LEU A 132 24.29 1.36 6.23
N GLU A 133 23.57 1.94 7.21
CA GLU A 133 22.19 1.56 7.50
C GLU A 133 21.21 1.94 6.38
N LEU A 134 21.59 2.87 5.49
CA LEU A 134 20.86 3.14 4.23
C LEU A 134 20.73 1.89 3.32
N LEU A 135 21.65 0.93 3.39
CA LEU A 135 21.60 -0.29 2.57
C LEU A 135 20.71 -1.38 3.17
N THR A 136 20.65 -1.46 4.50
CA THR A 136 19.75 -2.23 5.39
C THR A 136 20.47 -2.52 6.71
N LEU A 137 19.72 -2.78 7.79
CA LEU A 137 20.30 -3.30 9.05
C LEU A 137 21.05 -4.64 8.87
N ARG A 138 20.80 -5.38 7.77
CA ARG A 138 21.47 -6.65 7.45
C ARG A 138 22.88 -6.47 6.90
N VAL A 139 23.29 -5.27 6.47
CA VAL A 139 24.66 -5.07 5.94
C VAL A 139 25.72 -5.45 6.98
N TRP A 140 25.45 -5.19 8.25
CA TRP A 140 26.36 -5.47 9.35
C TRP A 140 26.72 -6.95 9.45
N SER A 141 25.82 -7.89 9.11
CA SER A 141 26.15 -9.33 9.10
C SER A 141 27.13 -9.71 8.00
N HIS A 142 27.38 -8.85 7.02
CA HIS A 142 28.30 -9.09 5.90
C HIS A 142 29.50 -8.13 5.89
N THR A 143 29.69 -7.34 6.96
CA THR A 143 30.76 -6.34 7.08
C THR A 143 31.93 -6.84 7.92
N ILE A 144 33.16 -6.59 7.44
CA ILE A 144 34.42 -6.74 8.19
C ILE A 144 35.10 -5.37 8.26
N VAL A 145 35.56 -4.97 9.44
CA VAL A 145 36.35 -3.74 9.61
C VAL A 145 37.79 -4.00 9.14
N LEU A 146 38.24 -3.28 8.12
CA LEU A 146 39.57 -3.45 7.56
C LEU A 146 40.46 -2.27 7.92
N PHE A 147 41.47 -2.52 8.76
CA PHE A 147 42.42 -1.52 9.19
C PHE A 147 43.60 -1.44 8.21
N THR A 148 43.86 -0.25 7.66
CA THR A 148 45.03 0.02 6.80
C THR A 148 46.14 0.69 7.59
N CYS A 149 47.37 0.67 7.04
CA CYS A 149 48.58 1.14 7.73
C CYS A 149 48.93 0.31 8.97
N GLY A 150 48.79 -1.02 8.89
CA GLY A 150 49.19 -1.93 9.97
C GLY A 150 50.66 -1.80 10.40
N ASP A 151 51.54 -1.31 9.51
CA ASP A 151 52.93 -0.99 9.82
C ASP A 151 53.09 0.07 10.91
N CYS A 152 52.05 0.87 11.16
CA CYS A 152 52.05 1.95 12.13
C CYS A 152 51.71 1.49 13.55
N LEU A 153 51.30 0.23 13.74
CA LEU A 153 51.07 -0.38 15.06
C LEU A 153 52.37 -0.78 15.78
N GLY A 154 53.47 -0.97 15.05
CA GLY A 154 54.71 -1.52 15.61
C GLY A 154 54.47 -2.89 16.25
N ASP A 155 54.93 -3.07 17.50
CA ASP A 155 54.70 -4.28 18.29
C ASP A 155 53.34 -4.27 19.04
N THR A 156 52.51 -3.25 18.82
CA THR A 156 51.23 -3.11 19.53
C THR A 156 50.16 -3.99 18.87
N PRO A 157 49.51 -4.89 19.61
CA PRO A 157 48.40 -5.67 19.06
C PRO A 157 47.20 -4.76 18.73
N ILE A 158 46.52 -5.06 17.63
CA ILE A 158 45.36 -4.27 17.15
C ILE A 158 44.25 -4.18 18.22
N GLU A 159 44.08 -5.20 19.04
CA GLU A 159 43.11 -5.24 20.14
C GLU A 159 43.41 -4.18 21.19
N GLN A 160 44.69 -3.90 21.45
CA GLN A 160 45.10 -2.83 22.38
C GLN A 160 44.85 -1.46 21.76
N HIS A 161 45.07 -1.31 20.45
CA HIS A 161 44.77 -0.08 19.72
C HIS A 161 43.26 0.23 19.69
N ILE A 162 42.41 -0.76 19.39
CA ILE A 162 40.95 -0.62 19.41
C ILE A 162 40.47 -0.18 20.80
N LYS A 163 41.07 -0.73 21.87
CA LYS A 163 40.77 -0.32 23.25
C LYS A 163 41.20 1.11 23.56
N SER A 164 42.34 1.57 23.03
CA SER A 164 42.88 2.91 23.32
C SER A 164 42.23 4.04 22.54
N GLU A 165 41.71 3.79 21.34
CA GLU A 165 41.16 4.83 20.44
C GLU A 165 39.73 5.31 20.83
N GLY A 166 39.08 4.68 21.82
CA GLY A 166 37.81 5.14 22.40
C GLY A 166 36.58 4.29 22.10
N LYS A 167 35.43 4.70 22.66
CA LYS A 167 34.17 3.93 22.63
C LYS A 167 33.56 3.79 21.22
N GLU A 168 33.81 4.76 20.36
CA GLU A 168 33.26 4.83 19.01
C GLU A 168 33.80 3.71 18.11
N LEU A 169 35.13 3.50 18.12
CA LEU A 169 35.75 2.41 17.37
C LEU A 169 35.38 1.04 17.95
N GLN A 170 35.32 0.93 19.28
CA GLN A 170 34.89 -0.30 19.96
C GLN A 170 33.47 -0.68 19.54
N TRP A 171 32.54 0.29 19.58
CA TRP A 171 31.16 0.09 19.13
C TRP A 171 31.10 -0.37 17.66
N LEU A 172 31.91 0.22 16.78
CA LEU A 172 31.93 -0.15 15.36
C LEU A 172 32.36 -1.61 15.15
N VAL A 173 33.40 -2.04 15.86
CA VAL A 173 33.92 -3.42 15.80
C VAL A 173 32.91 -4.40 16.41
N GLU A 174 32.29 -4.04 17.54
CA GLU A 174 31.23 -4.84 18.17
C GLU A 174 30.01 -4.99 17.26
N LYS A 175 29.60 -3.92 16.57
CA LYS A 175 28.51 -3.95 15.59
C LYS A 175 28.80 -4.85 14.41
N CYS A 176 30.06 -4.93 14.00
CA CYS A 176 30.51 -5.89 13.00
C CYS A 176 30.75 -7.29 13.61
N GLY A 177 30.26 -7.61 14.80
CA GLY A 177 30.40 -8.95 15.40
C GLY A 177 31.84 -9.31 15.75
N ASN A 178 32.66 -8.32 16.11
CA ASN A 178 34.09 -8.45 16.39
C ASN A 178 34.93 -8.97 15.20
N ARG A 179 34.46 -8.76 13.96
CA ARG A 179 35.20 -9.11 12.74
C ARG A 179 36.05 -7.93 12.28
N TYR A 180 37.36 -8.13 12.30
CA TYR A 180 38.32 -7.17 11.74
C TYR A 180 39.55 -7.87 11.16
N HIS A 181 40.25 -7.15 10.30
CA HIS A 181 41.51 -7.58 9.70
C HIS A 181 42.44 -6.37 9.51
N VAL A 182 43.75 -6.59 9.61
CA VAL A 182 44.78 -5.54 9.49
C VAL A 182 45.58 -5.79 8.23
N LEU A 183 45.66 -4.78 7.36
CA LEU A 183 46.32 -4.88 6.06
C LEU A 183 47.49 -3.90 5.99
N ASN A 184 48.66 -4.40 5.56
CA ASN A 184 49.82 -3.56 5.29
C ASN A 184 49.95 -3.29 3.78
N ASN A 185 49.30 -2.21 3.33
CA ASN A 185 49.31 -1.75 1.94
C ASN A 185 50.71 -1.36 1.38
N LYS A 186 51.80 -1.42 2.17
CA LYS A 186 53.17 -1.23 1.66
C LYS A 186 53.88 -2.55 1.30
N ASN A 187 53.38 -3.67 1.79
CA ASN A 187 53.99 -4.99 1.60
C ASN A 187 53.14 -5.86 0.67
N TRP A 188 53.17 -5.53 -0.63
CA TRP A 188 52.31 -6.17 -1.64
C TRP A 188 52.69 -7.62 -1.95
N SER A 189 53.92 -8.02 -1.61
CA SER A 189 54.46 -9.36 -1.89
C SER A 189 54.02 -10.42 -0.87
N ASP A 190 53.33 -10.02 0.18
CA ASP A 190 52.93 -10.92 1.26
C ASP A 190 51.50 -11.41 1.05
N ASP A 191 51.39 -12.51 0.30
CA ASP A 191 50.13 -13.16 -0.02
C ASP A 191 49.42 -13.74 1.23
N THR A 192 50.09 -13.83 2.39
CA THR A 192 49.50 -14.39 3.62
C THR A 192 48.41 -13.50 4.18
N GLN A 193 48.60 -12.17 4.18
CA GLN A 193 47.62 -11.19 4.66
C GLN A 193 46.30 -11.29 3.88
N VAL A 194 46.42 -11.40 2.56
CA VAL A 194 45.26 -11.53 1.66
C VAL A 194 44.60 -12.89 1.86
N THR A 195 45.37 -13.97 1.99
CA THR A 195 44.83 -15.31 2.21
C THR A 195 44.02 -15.38 3.51
N GLU A 196 44.55 -14.86 4.62
CA GLU A 196 43.85 -14.79 5.91
C GLU A 196 42.58 -13.93 5.85
N LEU A 197 42.60 -12.83 5.08
CA LEU A 197 41.40 -12.01 4.86
C LEU A 197 40.32 -12.80 4.11
N LEU A 198 40.69 -13.56 3.08
CA LEU A 198 39.75 -14.36 2.29
C LEU A 198 39.16 -15.51 3.12
N GLU A 199 39.96 -16.16 3.96
CA GLU A 199 39.48 -17.17 4.91
C GLU A 199 38.47 -16.60 5.90
N LYS A 200 38.74 -15.41 6.48
CA LYS A 200 37.76 -14.71 7.34
C LYS A 200 36.45 -14.37 6.62
N ILE A 201 36.52 -14.05 5.33
CA ILE A 201 35.32 -13.82 4.50
C ILE A 201 34.54 -15.13 4.31
N GLU A 202 35.23 -16.24 4.06
CA GLU A 202 34.61 -17.57 3.93
C GLU A 202 33.95 -18.03 5.23
N GLU A 203 34.60 -17.84 6.38
CA GLU A 203 34.03 -18.11 7.71
C GLU A 203 32.75 -17.30 7.96
N MET A 204 32.80 -16.00 7.66
CA MET A 204 31.64 -15.13 7.74
C MET A 204 30.51 -15.60 6.83
N MET A 205 30.82 -15.99 5.60
CA MET A 205 29.83 -16.50 4.64
C MET A 205 29.21 -17.81 5.11
N ALA A 206 29.99 -18.72 5.69
CA ALA A 206 29.50 -19.96 6.29
C ALA A 206 28.52 -19.67 7.45
N ALA A 207 28.85 -18.73 8.34
CA ALA A 207 27.95 -18.27 9.40
C ALA A 207 26.64 -17.67 8.84
N ASN A 208 26.70 -17.03 7.67
CA ASN A 208 25.55 -16.49 6.94
C ASN A 208 24.87 -17.48 5.99
N ARG A 209 25.06 -18.80 6.19
CA ARG A 209 24.47 -19.88 5.38
C ARG A 209 24.83 -19.83 3.88
N GLY A 210 25.97 -19.23 3.55
CA GLY A 210 26.44 -19.08 2.17
C GLY A 210 25.71 -18.02 1.34
N CYS A 211 24.80 -17.24 1.94
CA CYS A 211 24.06 -16.21 1.21
C CYS A 211 24.87 -14.91 1.07
N PRO A 212 25.10 -14.40 -0.16
CA PRO A 212 25.69 -13.07 -0.35
C PRO A 212 24.75 -11.98 0.19
N PHE A 213 25.29 -10.78 0.39
CA PHE A 213 24.48 -9.63 0.79
C PHE A 213 23.51 -9.24 -0.33
N GLU A 214 22.22 -9.33 -0.05
CA GLU A 214 21.14 -8.94 -0.96
C GLU A 214 20.61 -7.55 -0.58
N LEU A 215 20.67 -6.62 -1.53
CA LEU A 215 19.97 -5.34 -1.44
C LEU A 215 18.50 -5.53 -1.82
N ASP A 216 17.60 -4.68 -1.31
CA ASP A 216 16.18 -4.71 -1.71
C ASP A 216 16.05 -4.60 -3.23
N ARG A 217 15.39 -5.60 -3.84
CA ARG A 217 15.26 -5.78 -5.30
C ARG A 217 14.64 -4.55 -5.99
N LYS A 218 13.81 -3.78 -5.28
CA LYS A 218 13.20 -2.54 -5.78
C LYS A 218 14.23 -1.43 -6.03
N ILE A 219 15.24 -1.31 -5.16
CA ILE A 219 16.29 -0.28 -5.27
C ILE A 219 17.24 -0.60 -6.43
N LEU A 220 17.62 -1.87 -6.58
CA LEU A 220 18.50 -2.32 -7.68
C LEU A 220 17.86 -2.08 -9.06
N GLN A 221 16.57 -2.35 -9.22
CA GLN A 221 15.85 -2.11 -10.48
C GLN A 221 15.82 -0.61 -10.84
N GLU A 222 15.55 0.27 -9.88
CA GLU A 222 15.53 1.72 -10.14
C GLU A 222 16.89 2.27 -10.59
N VAL A 223 17.99 1.76 -10.04
CA VAL A 223 19.35 2.20 -10.38
C VAL A 223 19.76 1.72 -11.77
N GLU A 224 19.47 0.46 -12.11
CA GLU A 224 19.72 -0.09 -13.45
C GLU A 224 18.93 0.64 -14.54
N GLU A 225 17.68 0.99 -14.28
CA GLU A 225 16.81 1.73 -15.19
C GLU A 225 17.27 3.18 -15.40
N LYS A 226 17.71 3.85 -14.33
CA LYS A 226 18.27 5.22 -14.40
C LYS A 226 19.56 5.25 -15.22
N LYS A 227 20.44 4.24 -15.08
CA LYS A 227 21.70 4.14 -15.85
C LYS A 227 21.45 3.92 -17.34
N LYS A 228 20.57 2.97 -17.70
CA LYS A 228 20.13 2.77 -19.09
C LYS A 228 19.54 4.05 -19.69
N GLY A 229 18.76 4.80 -18.92
CA GLY A 229 18.20 6.09 -19.33
C GLY A 229 19.21 7.22 -19.52
N TYR A 230 20.38 7.19 -18.86
CA TYR A 230 21.44 8.19 -19.01
C TYR A 230 22.28 7.93 -20.27
N ASP A 231 22.72 6.68 -20.47
CA ASP A 231 23.50 6.29 -21.66
C ASP A 231 22.68 6.46 -22.94
N GLN A 232 21.38 6.14 -22.88
CA GLN A 232 20.46 6.34 -24.00
C GLN A 232 20.22 7.82 -24.31
N ARG A 233 20.15 8.69 -23.29
CA ARG A 233 20.05 10.15 -23.49
C ARG A 233 21.31 10.75 -24.11
N LYS A 234 22.50 10.30 -23.71
CA LYS A 234 23.78 10.73 -24.31
C LYS A 234 23.87 10.31 -25.79
N PHE A 235 23.45 9.09 -26.12
CA PHE A 235 23.37 8.59 -27.49
C PHE A 235 22.31 9.32 -28.34
N LEU A 236 21.13 9.60 -27.79
CA LEU A 236 20.05 10.33 -28.47
C LEU A 236 20.40 11.81 -28.73
N ARG A 237 21.12 12.45 -27.80
CA ARG A 237 21.57 13.85 -27.94
C ARG A 237 22.61 14.03 -29.04
N SER A 238 23.49 13.03 -29.23
CA SER A 238 24.43 12.96 -30.36
C SER A 238 23.68 12.80 -31.69
N LYS A 239 22.66 11.93 -31.76
CA LYS A 239 21.86 11.73 -32.98
C LYS A 239 21.06 12.98 -33.44
N MET A 240 20.49 13.76 -32.52
CA MET A 240 19.70 14.95 -32.87
C MET A 240 20.51 16.10 -33.48
N GLY A 241 21.80 16.25 -33.12
CA GLY A 241 22.60 17.40 -33.57
C GLY A 241 22.94 17.36 -35.06
N ALA A 242 23.28 16.18 -35.58
CA ALA A 242 23.55 16.04 -37.02
C ALA A 242 22.28 16.18 -37.87
N GLU A 243 21.15 15.65 -37.41
CA GLU A 243 19.86 15.76 -38.10
C GLU A 243 19.37 17.22 -38.15
N PHE A 244 19.56 18.00 -37.08
CA PHE A 244 19.25 19.43 -37.03
C PHE A 244 20.04 20.25 -38.09
N VAL A 245 21.33 19.97 -38.24
CA VAL A 245 22.20 20.67 -39.18
C VAL A 245 21.79 20.41 -40.63
N ASP A 246 21.30 19.21 -40.92
CA ASP A 246 20.80 18.85 -42.25
C ASP A 246 19.41 19.45 -42.53
N GLU A 247 18.51 19.40 -41.56
CA GLU A 247 17.14 19.91 -41.69
C GLU A 247 17.10 21.44 -41.87
N TYR A 248 17.90 22.18 -41.10
CA TYR A 248 17.92 23.64 -41.13
C TYR A 248 19.03 24.23 -42.02
N ARG A 249 19.67 23.41 -42.87
CA ARG A 249 20.80 23.80 -43.73
C ARG A 249 20.61 25.15 -44.41
N ASN A 250 19.47 25.34 -45.09
CA ASN A 250 19.19 26.58 -45.81
C ASN A 250 18.97 27.79 -44.89
N MET A 251 18.32 27.59 -43.75
CA MET A 251 18.09 28.67 -42.78
C MET A 251 19.39 29.05 -42.07
N LEU A 252 20.26 28.09 -41.78
CA LEU A 252 21.58 28.33 -41.20
C LEU A 252 22.50 29.04 -42.20
N ILE A 253 22.47 28.67 -43.48
CA ILE A 253 23.20 29.40 -44.55
C ILE A 253 22.76 30.86 -44.62
N GLN A 254 21.47 31.15 -44.43
CA GLN A 254 20.95 32.51 -44.54
C GLN A 254 21.11 33.35 -43.27
N ARG A 255 20.97 32.74 -42.08
CA ARG A 255 20.81 33.46 -40.81
C ARG A 255 22.07 33.49 -39.95
N VAL A 256 23.11 32.73 -40.27
CA VAL A 256 24.39 32.79 -39.54
C VAL A 256 25.19 34.02 -39.98
N PRO A 257 25.40 35.02 -39.11
CA PRO A 257 26.00 36.29 -39.51
C PRO A 257 27.53 36.24 -39.57
N SER A 258 28.18 35.39 -38.76
CA SER A 258 29.64 35.24 -38.70
C SER A 258 30.05 33.76 -38.77
N VAL A 259 30.61 33.36 -39.91
CA VAL A 259 31.01 31.97 -40.17
C VAL A 259 32.46 31.70 -39.75
N MET A 260 33.34 32.71 -39.81
CA MET A 260 34.76 32.54 -39.49
C MET A 260 35.01 32.10 -38.04
N GLY A 261 34.23 32.60 -37.07
CA GLY A 261 34.37 32.15 -35.68
C GLY A 261 34.00 30.68 -35.48
N ILE A 262 33.08 30.15 -36.29
CA ILE A 262 32.72 28.73 -36.30
C ILE A 262 33.81 27.90 -37.00
N ALA A 263 34.30 28.40 -38.14
CA ALA A 263 35.37 27.76 -38.91
C ALA A 263 36.69 27.68 -38.11
N ASP A 264 37.01 28.69 -37.30
CA ASP A 264 38.18 28.71 -36.41
C ASP A 264 38.11 27.63 -35.33
N GLN A 265 36.95 27.48 -34.68
CA GLN A 265 36.73 26.44 -33.67
C GLN A 265 36.81 25.03 -34.27
N LEU A 266 36.20 24.81 -35.43
CA LEU A 266 36.29 23.53 -36.14
C LEU A 266 37.72 23.22 -36.63
N ARG A 267 38.50 24.25 -37.02
CA ARG A 267 39.93 24.10 -37.36
C ARG A 267 40.77 23.74 -36.13
N SER A 268 40.50 24.36 -34.97
CA SER A 268 41.20 24.03 -33.71
C SER A 268 41.02 22.56 -33.30
N LYS A 269 39.87 21.98 -33.66
CA LYS A 269 39.51 20.58 -33.44
C LYS A 269 39.94 19.65 -34.59
N LYS A 270 40.73 20.15 -35.54
CA LYS A 270 41.26 19.43 -36.72
C LYS A 270 40.17 18.83 -37.64
N MET A 271 38.95 19.40 -37.61
CA MET A 271 37.84 18.94 -38.45
C MET A 271 37.80 19.63 -39.83
N ILE A 272 38.56 20.71 -40.01
CA ILE A 272 38.68 21.46 -41.28
C ILE A 272 40.17 21.60 -41.66
N PRO A 273 40.56 21.22 -42.89
CA PRO A 273 41.92 21.46 -43.41
C PRO A 273 42.24 22.96 -43.59
N ALA A 274 43.52 23.33 -43.45
CA ALA A 274 43.96 24.73 -43.55
C ALA A 274 43.65 25.39 -44.91
N GLU A 275 43.66 24.60 -45.98
CA GLU A 275 43.30 25.06 -47.33
C GLU A 275 41.83 25.46 -47.43
N ILE A 276 40.92 24.66 -46.86
CA ILE A 276 39.49 24.96 -46.90
C ILE A 276 39.14 26.13 -45.98
N HIS A 277 39.81 26.25 -44.84
CA HIS A 277 39.68 27.43 -43.96
C HIS A 277 40.11 28.72 -44.68
N GLY A 278 41.19 28.68 -45.46
CA GLY A 278 41.62 29.79 -46.32
C GLY A 278 40.60 30.14 -47.39
N ASN A 279 39.98 29.14 -48.03
CA ASN A 279 38.92 29.35 -49.03
C ASN A 279 37.66 29.98 -48.42
N ILE A 280 37.28 29.61 -47.19
CA ILE A 280 36.19 30.27 -46.47
C ILE A 280 36.57 31.74 -46.21
N GLN A 281 37.80 32.02 -45.80
CA GLN A 281 38.24 33.39 -45.51
C GLN A 281 38.23 34.32 -46.74
N THR A 282 38.49 33.79 -47.94
CA THR A 282 38.51 34.59 -49.18
C THR A 282 37.14 35.02 -49.69
N GLU A 283 36.07 34.37 -49.24
CA GLU A 283 34.72 34.69 -49.68
C GLU A 283 34.15 35.95 -49.04
N LYS A 284 33.44 36.75 -49.84
CA LYS A 284 32.98 38.10 -49.45
C LYS A 284 31.71 38.10 -48.59
N THR A 285 30.88 37.05 -48.64
CA THR A 285 29.60 37.00 -47.93
C THR A 285 29.54 35.84 -46.94
N SER A 286 28.93 36.04 -45.78
CA SER A 286 28.72 34.98 -44.78
C SER A 286 27.93 33.79 -45.34
N GLN A 287 27.08 34.00 -46.35
CA GLN A 287 26.32 32.92 -46.98
C GLN A 287 27.21 32.02 -47.85
N ASP A 288 28.14 32.61 -48.61
CA ASP A 288 29.08 31.86 -49.44
C ASP A 288 30.12 31.14 -48.57
N GLN A 289 30.59 31.81 -47.52
CA GLN A 289 31.40 31.19 -46.46
C GLN A 289 30.71 29.96 -45.86
N MET A 290 29.41 30.07 -45.56
CA MET A 290 28.64 28.98 -44.98
C MET A 290 28.41 27.83 -45.96
N ARG A 291 28.24 28.11 -47.26
CA ARG A 291 28.11 27.08 -48.31
C ARG A 291 29.38 26.24 -48.43
N ILE A 292 30.55 26.89 -48.40
CA ILE A 292 31.84 26.17 -48.40
C ILE A 292 31.99 25.36 -47.11
N LEU A 293 31.64 25.92 -45.95
CA LEU A 293 31.67 25.20 -44.69
C LEU A 293 30.79 23.94 -44.70
N TYR A 294 29.58 24.01 -45.25
CA TYR A 294 28.69 22.85 -45.39
C TYR A 294 29.26 21.74 -46.26
N SER A 295 30.07 22.05 -47.29
CA SER A 295 30.75 21.01 -48.07
C SER A 295 31.73 20.18 -47.23
N VAL A 296 32.34 20.79 -46.19
CA VAL A 296 33.20 20.10 -45.22
C VAL A 296 32.38 19.31 -44.20
N LEU A 297 31.24 19.85 -43.76
CA LEU A 297 30.33 19.13 -42.86
C LEU A 297 29.73 17.89 -43.53
N ASP A 298 29.41 17.99 -44.82
CA ASP A 298 28.88 16.88 -45.60
C ASP A 298 29.93 15.78 -45.84
N SER A 299 31.19 16.16 -46.09
CA SER A 299 32.30 15.20 -46.26
C SER A 299 32.85 14.64 -44.94
N GLY A 300 32.80 15.41 -43.85
CA GLY A 300 33.20 14.99 -42.49
C GLY A 300 32.16 14.13 -41.77
N GLY A 301 30.98 13.92 -42.38
CA GLY A 301 29.93 13.04 -41.87
C GLY A 301 29.34 13.49 -40.53
N ARG A 302 28.73 12.55 -39.81
CA ARG A 302 27.95 12.84 -38.60
C ARG A 302 28.76 13.57 -37.51
N ALA A 303 30.01 13.17 -37.30
CA ALA A 303 30.86 13.76 -36.25
C ALA A 303 31.12 15.26 -36.49
N ALA A 304 31.35 15.66 -37.75
CA ALA A 304 31.56 17.07 -38.10
C ALA A 304 30.28 17.90 -37.90
N LYS A 305 29.12 17.33 -38.25
CA LYS A 305 27.81 17.97 -38.08
C LYS A 305 27.43 18.15 -36.61
N GLU A 306 27.72 17.16 -35.76
CA GLU A 306 27.50 17.26 -34.31
C GLU A 306 28.36 18.35 -33.66
N GLU A 307 29.64 18.39 -34.01
CA GLU A 307 30.55 19.39 -33.46
C GLU A 307 30.15 20.81 -33.92
N PHE A 308 29.75 20.95 -35.18
CA PHE A 308 29.22 22.20 -35.70
C PHE A 308 27.93 22.65 -34.97
N TYR A 309 27.02 21.73 -34.63
CA TYR A 309 25.81 22.03 -33.86
C TYR A 309 26.11 22.49 -32.42
N GLU A 310 27.10 21.89 -31.75
CA GLU A 310 27.50 22.32 -30.40
C GLU A 310 28.20 23.69 -30.40
N ILE A 311 28.98 23.98 -31.44
CA ILE A 311 29.55 25.32 -31.67
C ILE A 311 28.42 26.33 -31.94
N LEU A 312 27.43 25.96 -32.76
CA LEU A 312 26.25 26.80 -33.02
C LEU A 312 25.45 27.11 -31.75
N LYS A 313 25.24 26.14 -30.85
CA LYS A 313 24.58 26.39 -29.56
C LYS A 313 25.34 27.35 -28.68
N THR A 314 26.66 27.25 -28.69
CA THR A 314 27.52 28.09 -27.85
C THR A 314 27.56 29.51 -28.37
N MET A 315 27.69 29.67 -29.69
CA MET A 315 27.86 30.98 -30.32
C MET A 315 26.54 31.68 -30.65
N MET A 316 25.48 30.93 -30.92
CA MET A 316 24.16 31.44 -31.36
C MET A 316 22.99 30.67 -30.71
N PRO A 317 22.88 30.67 -29.38
CA PRO A 317 21.86 29.91 -28.66
C PRO A 317 20.42 30.34 -29.00
N SER A 318 20.21 31.62 -29.29
CA SER A 318 18.88 32.16 -29.66
C SER A 318 18.42 31.64 -31.02
N LEU A 319 19.30 31.64 -32.03
CA LEU A 319 19.00 31.12 -33.36
C LEU A 319 18.69 29.62 -33.32
N VAL A 320 19.47 28.85 -32.55
CA VAL A 320 19.23 27.41 -32.38
C VAL A 320 17.87 27.18 -31.70
N SER A 321 17.58 27.91 -30.62
CA SER A 321 16.29 27.80 -29.91
C SER A 321 15.09 28.17 -30.79
N GLU A 322 15.24 29.15 -31.68
CA GLU A 322 14.20 29.53 -32.64
C GLU A 322 13.96 28.48 -33.72
N LEU A 323 15.04 27.90 -34.27
CA LEU A 323 14.94 26.90 -35.32
C LEU A 323 14.40 25.58 -34.78
N GLU A 324 14.83 25.15 -33.59
CA GLU A 324 14.29 23.99 -32.87
C GLU A 324 12.78 24.14 -32.55
N ALA A 325 12.27 25.38 -32.50
CA ALA A 325 10.85 25.65 -32.22
C ALA A 325 9.93 25.58 -33.45
N GLY A 326 10.46 25.49 -34.69
CA GLY A 326 9.69 25.31 -35.94
C GLY A 326 8.92 26.55 -36.46
N PRO A 327 8.31 26.51 -37.67
CA PRO A 327 7.61 27.65 -38.25
C PRO A 327 6.26 27.90 -37.56
N ARG A 328 6.05 29.13 -37.09
CA ARG A 328 4.79 29.58 -36.48
C ARG A 328 3.77 29.94 -37.55
N THR A 329 2.71 29.14 -37.71
CA THR A 329 1.50 29.56 -38.42
C THR A 329 0.71 30.52 -37.54
N SER A 330 0.39 31.70 -38.08
CA SER A 330 -0.48 32.70 -37.48
C SER A 330 -1.86 32.12 -37.14
N SER A 331 -2.39 32.51 -35.98
CA SER A 331 -3.68 32.16 -35.36
C SER A 331 -3.80 30.76 -34.72
N GLU A 332 -3.09 30.58 -33.61
CA GLU A 332 -3.58 30.04 -32.32
C GLU A 332 -2.34 29.79 -31.45
N GLU A 333 -1.90 30.80 -30.70
CA GLU A 333 -1.07 30.50 -29.53
C GLU A 333 -1.90 29.60 -28.62
N LYS A 334 -1.54 28.31 -28.52
CA LYS A 334 -2.14 27.41 -27.53
C LYS A 334 -2.08 28.14 -26.19
N PRO A 335 -3.21 28.30 -25.47
CA PRO A 335 -3.22 29.06 -24.23
C PRO A 335 -2.22 28.43 -23.26
N LYS A 336 -1.50 29.25 -22.48
CA LYS A 336 -0.45 28.77 -21.56
C LYS A 336 -0.94 27.58 -20.71
N SER A 337 -2.22 27.59 -20.32
CA SER A 337 -2.91 26.50 -19.63
C SER A 337 -2.83 25.15 -20.36
N GLU A 338 -3.06 25.10 -21.68
CA GLU A 338 -3.02 23.88 -22.48
C GLU A 338 -1.59 23.29 -22.58
N GLN A 339 -0.57 24.15 -22.58
CA GLN A 339 0.82 23.70 -22.56
C GLN A 339 1.22 23.08 -21.22
N TYR A 340 0.68 23.58 -20.10
CA TYR A 340 0.87 22.99 -18.78
C TYR A 340 0.09 21.68 -18.64
N LEU A 341 -1.16 21.62 -19.09
CA LEU A 341 -1.98 20.41 -19.08
C LEU A 341 -1.36 19.28 -19.91
N GLY A 342 -0.78 19.62 -21.07
CA GLY A 342 -0.01 18.69 -21.87
C GLY A 342 1.17 18.05 -21.11
N ARG A 343 1.78 18.72 -20.12
CA ARG A 343 2.84 18.12 -19.29
C ARG A 343 2.31 17.04 -18.35
N TYR A 344 1.10 17.20 -17.80
CA TYR A 344 0.47 16.22 -16.93
C TYR A 344 0.03 14.98 -17.72
N ILE A 345 -0.72 15.20 -18.80
CA ILE A 345 -1.34 14.14 -19.61
C ILE A 345 -0.32 13.32 -20.39
N LYS A 346 0.85 13.88 -20.71
CA LYS A 346 1.91 13.17 -21.44
C LYS A 346 2.36 11.89 -20.74
N TYR A 347 2.44 11.89 -19.42
CA TYR A 347 2.84 10.70 -18.66
C TYR A 347 1.73 9.65 -18.62
N ASP A 348 0.47 10.08 -18.56
CA ASP A 348 -0.71 9.19 -18.61
C ASP A 348 -0.80 8.47 -19.96
N LEU A 349 -0.61 9.21 -21.06
CA LEU A 349 -0.56 8.64 -22.41
C LEU A 349 0.62 7.67 -22.58
N ARG A 350 1.82 8.05 -22.11
CA ARG A 350 2.99 7.16 -22.16
C ARG A 350 2.73 5.87 -21.39
N TRP A 351 2.16 5.98 -20.19
CA TRP A 351 1.80 4.84 -19.37
C TRP A 351 0.87 3.89 -20.13
N ALA A 352 -0.20 4.41 -20.73
CA ALA A 352 -1.14 3.60 -21.50
C ALA A 352 -0.48 2.90 -22.72
N LEU A 353 0.42 3.60 -23.41
CA LEU A 353 1.18 3.04 -24.53
C LEU A 353 2.18 1.96 -24.09
N ASN A 354 2.76 2.09 -22.89
CA ASN A 354 3.66 1.09 -22.30
C ASN A 354 2.93 -0.18 -21.83
N CYS A 355 1.62 -0.11 -21.62
CA CYS A 355 0.80 -1.29 -21.28
C CYS A 355 0.50 -2.16 -22.50
N LEU A 356 0.86 -1.74 -23.72
CA LEU A 356 0.68 -2.52 -24.93
C LEU A 356 1.87 -3.43 -25.18
N ASP A 357 1.61 -4.68 -25.57
CA ASP A 357 2.65 -5.55 -26.11
C ASP A 357 3.08 -5.07 -27.53
N GLU A 358 4.14 -5.68 -28.07
CA GLU A 358 4.70 -5.25 -29.35
C GLU A 358 3.71 -5.41 -30.53
N ALA A 359 2.83 -6.42 -30.47
CA ALA A 359 1.83 -6.67 -31.50
C ALA A 359 0.68 -5.65 -31.44
N ASP A 360 0.19 -5.36 -30.24
CA ASP A 360 -0.89 -4.41 -30.01
C ASP A 360 -0.43 -2.96 -30.17
N LEU A 361 0.82 -2.64 -29.80
CA LEU A 361 1.43 -1.32 -30.10
C LEU A 361 1.57 -1.10 -31.61
N LYS A 362 1.89 -2.16 -32.37
CA LYS A 362 1.94 -2.10 -33.83
C LYS A 362 0.55 -1.87 -34.43
N LYS A 363 -0.47 -2.59 -33.95
CA LYS A 363 -1.88 -2.34 -34.35
C LYS A 363 -2.32 -0.92 -34.00
N PHE A 364 -1.98 -0.44 -32.80
CA PHE A 364 -2.27 0.91 -32.34
C PHE A 364 -1.67 1.97 -33.27
N LYS A 365 -0.39 1.84 -33.61
CA LYS A 365 0.31 2.74 -34.55
C LYS A 365 -0.29 2.70 -35.95
N ASN A 366 -0.64 1.52 -36.46
CA ASN A 366 -1.31 1.38 -37.76
C ASN A 366 -2.67 2.10 -37.78
N ASN A 367 -3.49 1.89 -36.74
CA ASN A 367 -4.78 2.58 -36.60
C ASN A 367 -4.64 4.11 -36.51
N LEU A 368 -3.55 4.63 -35.91
CA LEU A 368 -3.27 6.07 -35.94
C LEU A 368 -2.96 6.56 -37.35
N CYS A 369 -2.19 5.78 -38.13
CA CYS A 369 -1.83 6.10 -39.51
C CYS A 369 -3.03 6.01 -40.48
N ASP A 370 -4.01 5.15 -40.19
CA ASP A 370 -5.17 4.91 -41.06
C ASP A 370 -6.31 5.94 -40.86
N ARG A 371 -6.18 6.86 -39.90
CA ARG A 371 -7.06 8.05 -39.76
C ARG A 371 -6.72 9.07 -40.87
N TRP A 372 -7.17 8.80 -42.09
CA TRP A 372 -6.85 9.51 -43.36
C TRP A 372 -7.03 11.05 -43.35
N LEU A 373 -7.71 11.65 -42.37
CA LEU A 373 -8.13 13.07 -42.42
C LEU A 373 -7.25 14.07 -41.64
N ASP A 374 -6.20 13.67 -40.90
CA ASP A 374 -5.34 14.64 -40.16
C ASP A 374 -3.91 14.73 -40.74
N PRO A 375 -3.51 15.87 -41.37
CA PRO A 375 -2.22 16.03 -42.07
C PRO A 375 -0.96 15.83 -41.21
N ARG A 376 -1.10 15.75 -39.87
CA ARG A 376 0.02 15.77 -38.91
C ARG A 376 0.49 14.38 -38.45
N LEU A 377 -0.25 13.32 -38.76
CA LEU A 377 0.12 11.93 -38.48
C LEU A 377 0.69 11.22 -39.72
N HIS A 378 1.81 11.70 -40.25
CA HIS A 378 2.48 10.97 -41.33
C HIS A 378 2.96 9.60 -40.85
N ARG A 379 2.63 8.53 -41.60
CA ARG A 379 3.02 7.14 -41.31
C ARG A 379 4.52 7.01 -40.98
N HIS A 380 5.37 7.70 -41.72
CA HIS A 380 6.81 7.83 -41.46
C HIS A 380 7.14 8.29 -40.02
N ASN A 381 6.42 9.28 -39.48
CA ASN A 381 6.67 9.86 -38.17
C ASN A 381 6.23 8.91 -37.05
N VAL A 382 5.09 8.22 -37.21
CA VAL A 382 4.54 7.28 -36.22
C VAL A 382 5.35 5.98 -36.19
N GLU A 383 5.79 5.47 -37.34
CA GLU A 383 6.55 4.21 -37.44
C GLU A 383 8.01 4.34 -36.98
N ARG A 384 8.64 5.51 -37.16
CA ARG A 384 10.02 5.77 -36.69
C ARG A 384 10.14 5.96 -35.18
N ILE A 385 9.05 6.30 -34.50
CA ILE A 385 9.04 6.53 -33.04
C ILE A 385 9.21 5.19 -32.32
N ARG A 386 10.32 5.06 -31.58
CA ARG A 386 10.63 3.88 -30.77
C ARG A 386 10.29 4.07 -29.29
N ASP A 387 10.31 5.30 -28.78
CA ASP A 387 9.90 5.62 -27.41
C ASP A 387 8.42 6.02 -27.39
N ASN A 388 7.63 5.35 -26.55
CA ASN A 388 6.23 5.68 -26.33
C ASN A 388 6.03 7.11 -25.78
N MET A 389 7.07 7.71 -25.18
CA MET A 389 7.03 9.10 -24.73
C MET A 389 7.01 10.10 -25.90
N ASP A 390 7.71 9.79 -26.99
CA ASP A 390 7.69 10.60 -28.20
C ASP A 390 6.38 10.42 -28.97
N LEU A 391 5.77 9.23 -28.87
CA LEU A 391 4.43 9.00 -29.42
C LEU A 391 3.37 9.77 -28.63
N ALA A 392 3.46 9.79 -27.29
CA ALA A 392 2.59 10.62 -26.44
C ALA A 392 2.76 12.12 -26.72
N ASN A 393 3.99 12.60 -26.90
CA ASN A 393 4.28 13.97 -27.34
C ASN A 393 3.62 14.29 -28.69
N LEU A 394 3.78 13.40 -29.67
CA LEU A 394 3.19 13.57 -31.00
C LEU A 394 1.67 13.66 -30.92
N LEU A 395 1.04 12.79 -30.11
CA LEU A 395 -0.40 12.81 -29.87
C LEU A 395 -0.86 14.14 -29.25
N ILE A 396 -0.19 14.66 -28.23
CA ILE A 396 -0.54 15.94 -27.58
C ILE A 396 -0.31 17.14 -28.51
N ASN A 397 0.80 17.12 -29.26
CA ASN A 397 1.10 18.20 -30.19
C ASN A 397 0.08 18.27 -31.33
N THR A 398 -0.35 17.10 -31.80
CA THR A 398 -1.32 16.96 -32.89
C THR A 398 -2.74 17.26 -32.43
N PHE A 399 -3.19 16.62 -31.35
CA PHE A 399 -4.61 16.62 -30.97
C PHE A 399 -4.96 17.59 -29.86
N ASN A 400 -4.01 18.14 -29.10
CA ASN A 400 -4.18 18.74 -27.76
C ASN A 400 -4.33 17.69 -26.65
N ALA A 401 -4.17 18.07 -25.38
CA ALA A 401 -4.00 17.11 -24.29
C ALA A 401 -5.25 16.22 -24.12
N ARG A 402 -6.43 16.82 -24.20
CA ARG A 402 -7.71 16.12 -23.99
C ARG A 402 -8.10 15.22 -25.16
N ASN A 403 -8.02 15.73 -26.37
CA ASN A 403 -8.34 14.94 -27.55
C ASN A 403 -7.29 13.84 -27.78
N ALA A 404 -6.03 14.05 -27.36
CA ALA A 404 -5.02 12.99 -27.37
C ALA A 404 -5.43 11.81 -26.48
N VAL A 405 -6.00 12.07 -25.29
CA VAL A 405 -6.56 11.02 -24.42
C VAL A 405 -7.73 10.33 -25.10
N GLN A 406 -8.69 11.07 -25.65
CA GLN A 406 -9.84 10.50 -26.34
C GLN A 406 -9.46 9.64 -27.54
N VAL A 407 -8.60 10.17 -28.43
CA VAL A 407 -8.09 9.47 -29.62
C VAL A 407 -7.34 8.20 -29.24
N THR A 408 -6.56 8.25 -28.15
CA THR A 408 -5.83 7.09 -27.63
C THR A 408 -6.79 6.06 -27.05
N MET A 409 -7.79 6.45 -26.26
CA MET A 409 -8.80 5.55 -25.72
C MET A 409 -9.62 4.86 -26.80
N GLU A 410 -10.09 5.59 -27.81
CA GLU A 410 -10.82 5.02 -28.95
C GLU A 410 -9.97 3.98 -29.67
N ASN A 411 -8.70 4.28 -29.91
CA ASN A 411 -7.78 3.37 -30.58
C ASN A 411 -7.47 2.13 -29.73
N LEU A 412 -7.24 2.30 -28.42
CA LEU A 412 -7.09 1.19 -27.47
C LEU A 412 -8.31 0.27 -27.46
N ARG A 413 -9.53 0.82 -27.54
CA ARG A 413 -10.77 0.03 -27.66
C ARG A 413 -10.86 -0.72 -28.98
N MET A 414 -10.48 -0.08 -30.09
CA MET A 414 -10.47 -0.72 -31.42
C MET A 414 -9.52 -1.92 -31.51
N ILE A 415 -8.40 -1.91 -30.79
CA ILE A 415 -7.45 -3.04 -30.75
C ILE A 415 -7.76 -4.07 -29.65
N GLY A 416 -8.85 -3.90 -28.89
CA GLY A 416 -9.28 -4.84 -27.83
C GLY A 416 -8.69 -4.58 -26.43
N CYS A 417 -7.93 -3.50 -26.24
CA CYS A 417 -7.30 -3.11 -24.97
C CYS A 417 -8.25 -2.25 -24.09
N ASN A 418 -9.47 -2.73 -23.86
CA ASN A 418 -10.50 -1.98 -23.12
C ASN A 418 -10.09 -1.63 -21.68
N GLY A 419 -9.38 -2.53 -20.99
CA GLY A 419 -8.89 -2.29 -19.64
C GLY A 419 -7.87 -1.13 -19.58
N THR A 420 -6.97 -1.04 -20.55
CA THR A 420 -6.00 0.06 -20.68
C THR A 420 -6.70 1.38 -21.01
N ALA A 421 -7.74 1.35 -21.85
CA ALA A 421 -8.53 2.53 -22.18
C ALA A 421 -9.28 3.11 -20.96
N GLU A 422 -9.94 2.27 -20.16
CA GLU A 422 -10.65 2.72 -18.95
C GLU A 422 -9.70 3.21 -17.86
N ARG A 423 -8.51 2.62 -17.75
CA ARG A 423 -7.48 3.11 -16.84
C ARG A 423 -6.88 4.42 -17.30
N LEU A 424 -6.60 4.59 -18.59
CA LEU A 424 -6.14 5.85 -19.17
C LEU A 424 -7.14 6.97 -18.87
N LYS A 425 -8.44 6.70 -19.02
CA LYS A 425 -9.52 7.63 -18.63
C LYS A 425 -9.38 8.06 -17.16
N ARG A 426 -9.27 7.10 -16.24
CA ARG A 426 -9.17 7.38 -14.80
C ARG A 426 -7.93 8.19 -14.42
N VAL A 427 -6.75 7.85 -14.97
CA VAL A 427 -5.53 8.61 -14.65
C VAL A 427 -5.57 10.02 -15.26
N ALA A 428 -6.08 10.15 -16.48
CA ALA A 428 -6.25 11.43 -17.14
C ALA A 428 -7.27 12.32 -16.39
N ASP A 429 -8.40 11.77 -15.93
CA ASP A 429 -9.40 12.48 -15.13
C ASP A 429 -8.78 13.07 -13.85
N ARG A 430 -7.94 12.32 -13.14
CA ARG A 430 -7.19 12.83 -11.96
C ARG A 430 -6.22 13.96 -12.33
N SER A 431 -5.52 13.83 -13.47
CA SER A 431 -4.65 14.89 -14.01
C SER A 431 -5.45 16.15 -14.39
N PHE A 432 -6.65 16.01 -14.96
CA PHE A 432 -7.55 17.13 -15.27
C PHE A 432 -8.08 17.81 -14.00
N PHE A 433 -8.45 17.05 -12.96
CA PHE A 433 -8.92 17.60 -11.68
C PHE A 433 -7.82 18.39 -10.95
N SER A 434 -6.61 17.83 -10.89
CA SER A 434 -5.46 18.53 -10.32
C SER A 434 -5.15 19.82 -11.09
N PHE A 435 -5.22 19.77 -12.43
CA PHE A 435 -4.97 20.94 -13.27
C PHE A 435 -6.04 22.03 -13.08
N PHE A 436 -7.32 21.66 -12.98
CA PHE A 436 -8.41 22.61 -12.73
C PHE A 436 -8.19 23.41 -11.44
N VAL A 437 -7.76 22.74 -10.38
CA VAL A 437 -7.47 23.35 -9.08
C VAL A 437 -6.34 24.38 -9.19
N ASP A 438 -5.30 24.06 -9.95
CA ASP A 438 -4.17 24.96 -10.20
C ASP A 438 -4.57 26.17 -11.07
N GLU A 439 -5.31 25.93 -12.14
CA GLU A 439 -5.75 26.97 -13.07
C GLU A 439 -6.73 27.96 -12.42
N ASN A 440 -7.59 27.48 -11.51
CA ASN A 440 -8.62 28.29 -10.87
C ASN A 440 -8.25 28.75 -9.45
N ARG A 441 -7.00 28.60 -9.02
CA ARG A 441 -6.51 28.91 -7.67
C ARG A 441 -7.02 30.25 -7.13
N GLU A 442 -6.76 31.34 -7.84
CA GLU A 442 -7.15 32.69 -7.38
C GLU A 442 -8.67 32.88 -7.33
N LYS A 443 -9.41 32.32 -8.29
CA LYS A 443 -10.88 32.37 -8.30
C LYS A 443 -11.47 31.57 -7.16
N LEU A 444 -10.90 30.40 -6.84
CA LEU A 444 -11.31 29.55 -5.72
C LEU A 444 -10.97 30.21 -4.37
N ILE A 445 -9.80 30.84 -4.23
CA ILE A 445 -9.43 31.62 -3.03
C ILE A 445 -10.41 32.75 -2.77
N GLN A 446 -10.87 33.43 -3.82
CA GLN A 446 -11.80 34.56 -3.66
C GLN A 446 -13.24 34.14 -3.37
N ARG A 447 -13.69 33.01 -3.94
CA ARG A 447 -15.12 32.64 -3.98
C ARG A 447 -15.53 31.54 -3.01
N VAL A 448 -14.59 30.77 -2.47
CA VAL A 448 -14.89 29.74 -1.46
C VAL A 448 -14.94 30.37 -0.07
N SER A 449 -16.14 30.48 0.49
CA SER A 449 -16.37 30.98 1.85
C SER A 449 -16.44 29.87 2.92
N SER A 450 -16.85 28.65 2.54
CA SER A 450 -17.00 27.49 3.44
C SER A 450 -15.69 26.69 3.60
N VAL A 451 -14.58 27.35 3.96
CA VAL A 451 -13.25 26.71 3.93
C VAL A 451 -13.09 25.64 5.03
N MET A 452 -13.69 25.85 6.21
CA MET A 452 -13.62 24.89 7.31
C MET A 452 -14.32 23.56 6.99
N GLU A 453 -15.46 23.59 6.29
CA GLU A 453 -16.18 22.39 5.86
C GLU A 453 -15.33 21.54 4.90
N ILE A 454 -14.57 22.20 4.00
CA ILE A 454 -13.63 21.52 3.10
C ILE A 454 -12.43 20.98 3.89
N ALA A 455 -11.91 21.75 4.85
CA ALA A 455 -10.80 21.35 5.70
C ALA A 455 -11.14 20.15 6.60
N ASP A 456 -12.39 20.06 7.09
CA ASP A 456 -12.89 18.92 7.87
C ASP A 456 -12.82 17.62 7.06
N HIS A 457 -13.31 17.65 5.81
CA HIS A 457 -13.25 16.50 4.92
C HIS A 457 -11.81 16.12 4.55
N LEU A 458 -10.93 17.08 4.29
CA LEU A 458 -9.53 16.83 3.98
C LEU A 458 -8.75 16.31 5.20
N LYS A 459 -9.10 16.75 6.41
CA LYS A 459 -8.53 16.21 7.65
C LYS A 459 -9.00 14.79 7.91
N TRP A 460 -10.29 14.51 7.71
CA TRP A 460 -10.87 13.15 7.83
C TRP A 460 -10.25 12.16 6.84
N ARG A 461 -9.90 12.61 5.63
CA ARG A 461 -9.18 11.79 4.62
C ARG A 461 -7.67 11.71 4.85
N GLY A 462 -7.12 12.40 5.86
CA GLY A 462 -5.68 12.44 6.15
C GLY A 462 -4.85 13.25 5.14
N THR A 463 -5.51 14.08 4.32
CA THR A 463 -4.87 14.88 3.27
C THR A 463 -4.06 16.05 3.85
N ILE A 464 -4.57 16.66 4.93
CA ILE A 464 -3.92 17.76 5.67
C ILE A 464 -3.64 17.35 7.12
N THR A 465 -2.55 17.87 7.70
CA THR A 465 -2.14 17.56 9.08
C THR A 465 -2.91 18.39 10.11
N ASP A 466 -2.88 17.96 11.37
CA ASP A 466 -3.47 18.71 12.49
C ASP A 466 -2.89 20.13 12.62
N GLU A 467 -1.58 20.28 12.40
CA GLU A 467 -0.91 21.59 12.43
C GLU A 467 -1.45 22.55 11.36
N ILE A 468 -1.68 22.03 10.15
CA ILE A 468 -2.24 22.80 9.03
C ILE A 468 -3.71 23.12 9.31
N TYR A 469 -4.48 22.14 9.80
CA TYR A 469 -5.89 22.33 10.14
C TYR A 469 -6.07 23.38 11.24
N SER A 470 -5.25 23.35 12.30
CA SER A 470 -5.24 24.39 13.33
C SER A 470 -4.84 25.76 12.77
N SER A 471 -3.86 25.80 11.85
CA SER A 471 -3.47 27.04 11.18
C SER A 471 -4.62 27.64 10.36
N ILE A 472 -5.39 26.81 9.63
CA ILE A 472 -6.61 27.22 8.93
C ILE A 472 -7.65 27.73 9.92
N GLN A 473 -7.87 27.03 11.04
CA GLN A 473 -8.85 27.45 12.06
C GLN A 473 -8.52 28.81 12.69
N THR A 474 -7.24 29.13 12.85
CA THR A 474 -6.79 30.41 13.44
C THR A 474 -6.82 31.60 12.48
N ALA A 475 -6.98 31.37 11.18
CA ALA A 475 -7.00 32.44 10.19
C ALA A 475 -8.30 33.25 10.25
N LYS A 476 -8.17 34.59 10.10
CA LYS A 476 -9.26 35.55 10.35
C LYS A 476 -10.28 35.68 9.21
N THR A 477 -9.92 35.31 7.99
CA THR A 477 -10.77 35.45 6.80
C THR A 477 -10.78 34.17 5.99
N SER A 478 -11.88 33.91 5.27
CA SER A 478 -11.97 32.72 4.41
C SER A 478 -10.90 32.72 3.31
N GLN A 479 -10.48 33.88 2.81
CA GLN A 479 -9.40 33.95 1.82
C GLN A 479 -8.05 33.53 2.43
N GLU A 480 -7.79 33.86 3.69
CA GLU A 480 -6.58 33.47 4.39
C GLU A 480 -6.60 31.98 4.75
N GLN A 481 -7.75 31.48 5.21
CA GLN A 481 -8.00 30.05 5.38
C GLN A 481 -7.70 29.27 4.10
N MET A 482 -8.18 29.79 2.97
CA MET A 482 -8.01 29.15 1.67
C MET A 482 -6.56 29.19 1.19
N ARG A 483 -5.81 30.27 1.47
CA ARG A 483 -4.36 30.34 1.15
C ARG A 483 -3.53 29.34 1.93
N ILE A 484 -3.83 29.17 3.23
CA ILE A 484 -3.19 28.16 4.07
C ILE A 484 -3.57 26.76 3.60
N LEU A 485 -4.82 26.55 3.18
CA LEU A 485 -5.23 25.28 2.59
C LEU A 485 -4.46 25.00 1.30
N TYR A 486 -4.34 25.98 0.40
CA TYR A 486 -3.58 25.81 -0.85
C TYR A 486 -2.09 25.52 -0.64
N SER A 487 -1.45 26.09 0.41
CA SER A 487 -0.05 25.75 0.71
C SER A 487 0.13 24.28 1.10
N ALA A 488 -0.90 23.65 1.65
CA ALA A 488 -0.94 22.22 1.91
C ALA A 488 -1.18 21.38 0.62
N LEU A 489 -1.90 21.92 -0.36
CA LEU A 489 -2.22 21.25 -1.62
C LEU A 489 -1.09 21.35 -2.66
N ASP A 490 -0.32 22.44 -2.67
CA ASP A 490 0.62 22.81 -3.75
C ASP A 490 1.72 21.77 -4.03
N SER A 491 2.01 20.87 -3.07
CA SER A 491 3.03 19.82 -3.20
C SER A 491 2.50 18.41 -3.54
N ARG A 492 1.17 18.20 -3.61
CA ARG A 492 0.57 16.85 -3.70
C ARG A 492 -0.57 16.78 -4.72
N THR A 493 -0.33 16.16 -5.88
CA THR A 493 -1.36 15.93 -6.93
C THR A 493 -2.60 15.22 -6.39
N ASN A 494 -2.44 14.21 -5.53
CA ASN A 494 -3.56 13.51 -4.91
C ASN A 494 -4.41 14.42 -4.02
N ALA A 495 -3.77 15.33 -3.28
CA ALA A 495 -4.48 16.28 -2.42
C ALA A 495 -5.33 17.26 -3.23
N LYS A 496 -4.84 17.70 -4.40
CA LYS A 496 -5.59 18.56 -5.32
C LYS A 496 -6.81 17.84 -5.91
N VAL A 497 -6.65 16.54 -6.24
CA VAL A 497 -7.76 15.70 -6.71
C VAL A 497 -8.84 15.56 -5.63
N GLU A 498 -8.47 15.22 -4.39
CA GLU A 498 -9.41 15.09 -3.29
C GLU A 498 -10.10 16.42 -2.96
N PHE A 499 -9.37 17.53 -3.03
CA PHE A 499 -9.94 18.87 -2.89
C PHE A 499 -10.95 19.19 -3.99
N TYR A 500 -10.69 18.81 -5.25
CA TYR A 500 -11.65 18.94 -6.35
C TYR A 500 -12.92 18.11 -6.13
N GLU A 501 -12.79 16.85 -5.70
CA GLU A 501 -13.93 15.96 -5.38
C GLU A 501 -14.79 16.53 -4.24
N ILE A 502 -14.16 17.08 -3.21
CA ILE A 502 -14.86 17.72 -2.10
C ILE A 502 -15.56 19.00 -2.57
N LEU A 503 -14.93 19.80 -3.44
CA LEU A 503 -15.58 20.95 -4.07
C LEU A 503 -16.78 20.54 -4.94
N GLN A 504 -16.71 19.38 -5.59
CA GLN A 504 -17.81 18.84 -6.39
C GLN A 504 -19.00 18.43 -5.50
N MET A 505 -18.71 17.89 -4.32
CA MET A 505 -19.73 17.51 -3.34
C MET A 505 -20.37 18.73 -2.68
N ILE A 506 -19.58 19.73 -2.29
CA ILE A 506 -20.04 20.86 -1.45
C ILE A 506 -20.49 22.06 -2.29
N LYS A 507 -19.83 22.33 -3.42
CA LYS A 507 -20.09 23.51 -4.29
C LYS A 507 -20.08 23.16 -5.79
N PRO A 508 -20.93 22.22 -6.27
CA PRO A 508 -20.96 21.82 -7.69
C PRO A 508 -21.27 22.98 -8.65
N HIS A 509 -22.12 23.94 -8.24
CA HIS A 509 -22.46 25.11 -9.06
C HIS A 509 -21.26 26.03 -9.31
N LEU A 510 -20.35 26.16 -8.34
CA LEU A 510 -19.13 26.96 -8.49
C LEU A 510 -18.18 26.30 -9.49
N LEU A 511 -18.06 24.97 -9.49
CA LEU A 511 -17.27 24.25 -10.48
C LEU A 511 -17.85 24.41 -11.88
N HIS A 512 -19.17 24.31 -12.03
CA HIS A 512 -19.85 24.51 -13.31
C HIS A 512 -19.64 25.93 -13.87
N GLU A 513 -19.69 26.95 -13.02
CA GLU A 513 -19.47 28.34 -13.42
C GLU A 513 -18.01 28.63 -13.80
N LEU A 514 -17.05 28.14 -13.01
CA LEU A 514 -15.62 28.31 -13.29
C LEU A 514 -15.17 27.54 -14.54
N SER A 515 -15.92 26.50 -14.89
CA SER A 515 -15.80 25.73 -16.14
C SER A 515 -16.37 26.46 -17.37
N GLY A 516 -17.18 27.51 -17.19
CA GLY A 516 -18.14 28.07 -18.15
C GLY A 516 -17.64 29.04 -19.23
N HIS A 517 -16.32 29.18 -19.45
CA HIS A 517 -15.78 30.00 -20.56
C HIS A 517 -14.72 29.29 -21.40
N SER A 518 -14.63 27.97 -21.27
CA SER A 518 -13.80 27.15 -22.11
C SER A 518 -14.60 25.92 -22.51
N ASP A 519 -14.72 25.65 -23.81
CA ASP A 519 -15.22 24.37 -24.34
C ASP A 519 -14.48 23.15 -23.74
N ILE A 520 -13.37 23.40 -23.04
CA ILE A 520 -12.51 22.51 -22.24
C ILE A 520 -13.25 21.79 -21.08
N PHE A 521 -14.41 22.25 -20.60
CA PHE A 521 -15.15 21.54 -19.53
C PHE A 521 -16.59 21.15 -19.88
N SER A 522 -17.13 21.64 -21.01
CA SER A 522 -18.51 21.39 -21.44
C SER A 522 -18.81 19.91 -21.75
N SER A 523 -17.83 19.16 -22.30
CA SER A 523 -18.01 17.71 -22.55
C SER A 523 -17.77 16.81 -21.33
N TYR A 524 -17.48 17.38 -20.14
CA TYR A 524 -17.27 16.64 -18.88
C TYR A 524 -18.04 17.22 -17.69
N MET A 525 -19.00 18.12 -17.91
CA MET A 525 -20.13 18.14 -16.99
C MET A 525 -20.90 16.85 -17.25
N PRO A 526 -21.24 16.04 -16.23
CA PRO A 526 -22.37 15.14 -16.40
C PRO A 526 -23.51 16.08 -16.75
N THR A 527 -23.93 16.06 -18.02
CA THR A 527 -25.31 16.39 -18.28
C THR A 527 -26.08 15.53 -17.28
N LEU A 528 -27.06 16.12 -16.61
CA LEU A 528 -28.21 15.37 -16.15
C LEU A 528 -28.91 14.80 -17.40
N THR A 529 -28.20 13.96 -18.15
CA THR A 529 -28.74 13.05 -19.12
C THR A 529 -29.27 11.93 -18.28
N GLN A 530 -30.59 11.83 -18.32
CA GLN A 530 -31.28 10.61 -17.95
C GLN A 530 -30.48 9.41 -18.47
N PRO A 531 -30.33 8.35 -17.67
CA PRO A 531 -29.40 7.28 -17.97
C PRO A 531 -29.63 6.76 -19.39
N ASP A 532 -28.60 6.86 -20.23
CA ASP A 532 -28.57 6.20 -21.52
C ASP A 532 -28.76 4.70 -21.28
N THR A 533 -29.77 4.15 -21.93
CA THR A 533 -30.54 2.97 -21.53
C THR A 533 -29.86 1.63 -21.84
N LYS A 534 -28.52 1.55 -21.76
CA LYS A 534 -27.76 0.34 -22.14
C LYS A 534 -26.82 -0.23 -21.08
N ASP A 535 -26.63 0.41 -19.93
CA ASP A 535 -25.79 -0.11 -18.83
C ASP A 535 -26.55 -0.26 -17.50
N ARG A 536 -27.84 -0.59 -17.60
CA ARG A 536 -28.81 -0.60 -16.49
C ARG A 536 -28.87 -1.92 -15.69
N SER A 537 -27.86 -2.79 -15.74
CA SER A 537 -28.00 -4.15 -15.15
C SER A 537 -27.17 -4.47 -13.90
N LEU A 538 -26.25 -3.62 -13.44
CA LEU A 538 -25.30 -3.98 -12.36
C LEU A 538 -25.45 -3.20 -11.03
N MET A 539 -26.38 -2.23 -10.94
CA MET A 539 -26.56 -1.40 -9.72
C MET A 539 -27.92 -1.57 -9.04
N ASP A 540 -28.87 -2.30 -9.64
CA ASP A 540 -30.23 -2.47 -9.12
C ASP A 540 -30.43 -3.89 -8.54
N ALA A 541 -29.59 -4.27 -7.56
CA ALA A 541 -29.90 -5.47 -6.77
C ALA A 541 -30.98 -5.14 -5.74
N GLU A 542 -32.13 -5.81 -5.82
CA GLU A 542 -33.19 -5.66 -4.83
C GLU A 542 -32.70 -6.15 -3.46
N ILE A 543 -32.77 -5.29 -2.46
CA ILE A 543 -32.37 -5.64 -1.09
C ILE A 543 -33.51 -6.41 -0.44
N PHE A 544 -33.21 -7.60 0.08
CA PHE A 544 -34.17 -8.39 0.85
C PHE A 544 -33.66 -8.70 2.26
N ASN A 545 -34.61 -8.89 3.18
CA ASN A 545 -34.35 -9.43 4.50
C ASN A 545 -34.69 -10.93 4.47
N PRO A 546 -33.76 -11.84 4.77
CA PRO A 546 -34.04 -13.27 4.76
C PRO A 546 -34.97 -13.65 5.93
N GLU A 547 -35.85 -14.61 5.70
CA GLU A 547 -36.57 -15.28 6.78
C GLU A 547 -35.59 -16.16 7.56
N THR A 548 -35.53 -16.01 8.88
CA THR A 548 -34.69 -16.86 9.73
C THR A 548 -35.46 -18.11 10.12
N VAL A 549 -34.91 -19.27 9.77
CA VAL A 549 -35.46 -20.60 10.08
C VAL A 549 -34.54 -21.25 11.10
N GLU A 550 -34.98 -21.35 12.34
CA GLU A 550 -34.24 -22.06 13.39
C GLU A 550 -34.74 -23.51 13.47
N LYS A 551 -33.84 -24.47 13.36
CA LYS A 551 -34.12 -25.89 13.64
C LYS A 551 -33.36 -26.28 14.91
N SER A 552 -34.08 -26.78 15.91
CA SER A 552 -33.51 -27.38 17.11
C SER A 552 -33.37 -28.88 16.89
N GLN A 553 -32.14 -29.38 16.94
CA GLN A 553 -31.86 -30.82 16.92
C GLN A 553 -30.98 -31.15 18.14
N GLY A 554 -31.63 -31.51 19.26
CA GLY A 554 -30.97 -31.62 20.56
C GLY A 554 -30.50 -30.26 21.09
N ASP A 555 -29.26 -30.19 21.62
CA ASP A 555 -28.66 -28.96 22.16
C ASP A 555 -28.13 -27.98 21.09
N LYS A 556 -28.18 -28.36 19.80
CA LYS A 556 -27.69 -27.52 18.69
C LYS A 556 -28.87 -26.81 18.02
N ILE A 557 -28.85 -25.47 18.11
CA ILE A 557 -29.72 -24.59 17.30
C ILE A 557 -28.98 -24.29 16.01
N THR A 558 -29.48 -24.80 14.88
CA THR A 558 -28.98 -24.44 13.55
C THR A 558 -29.87 -23.36 12.95
N THR A 559 -29.26 -22.22 12.61
CA THR A 559 -29.92 -21.10 11.93
C THR A 559 -29.76 -21.28 10.42
N SER A 560 -30.86 -21.24 9.69
CA SER A 560 -30.86 -21.14 8.22
C SER A 560 -31.58 -19.86 7.81
N TYR A 561 -31.22 -19.35 6.64
CA TYR A 561 -31.78 -18.17 6.01
C TYR A 561 -32.55 -18.59 4.78
N ARG A 562 -33.79 -18.13 4.67
CA ARG A 562 -34.70 -18.46 3.58
C ARG A 562 -35.06 -17.21 2.79
N PHE A 563 -35.01 -17.31 1.47
CA PHE A 563 -35.36 -16.26 0.54
C PHE A 563 -36.33 -16.80 -0.51
N LEU A 564 -37.50 -16.18 -0.60
CA LEU A 564 -38.51 -16.47 -1.62
C LEU A 564 -38.46 -15.40 -2.70
N CYS A 565 -38.14 -15.81 -3.91
CA CYS A 565 -38.00 -14.97 -5.09
C CYS A 565 -39.17 -15.24 -6.04
N HIS A 566 -39.84 -14.19 -6.54
CA HIS A 566 -41.02 -14.34 -7.40
C HIS A 566 -40.74 -14.07 -8.89
N HIS A 567 -39.54 -13.61 -9.25
CA HIS A 567 -39.16 -13.28 -10.62
C HIS A 567 -37.65 -13.28 -10.83
N ALA A 568 -37.21 -13.33 -12.09
CA ALA A 568 -35.80 -13.17 -12.43
C ALA A 568 -35.26 -11.80 -11.95
N GLY A 569 -34.00 -11.76 -11.51
CA GLY A 569 -33.39 -10.51 -11.04
C GLY A 569 -32.14 -10.72 -10.19
N HIS A 570 -31.59 -9.59 -9.71
CA HIS A 570 -30.47 -9.54 -8.77
C HIS A 570 -31.00 -9.23 -7.38
N PHE A 571 -30.66 -10.05 -6.38
CA PHE A 571 -31.18 -9.87 -5.02
C PHE A 571 -30.04 -9.91 -4.01
N GLN A 572 -29.88 -8.84 -3.23
CA GLN A 572 -28.85 -8.73 -2.20
C GLN A 572 -29.44 -8.95 -0.80
N CYS A 573 -28.86 -9.90 -0.06
CA CYS A 573 -29.23 -10.13 1.32
C CYS A 573 -28.66 -9.01 2.22
N LYS A 574 -29.54 -8.35 2.98
CA LYS A 574 -29.13 -7.32 3.95
C LYS A 574 -28.25 -7.85 5.10
N VAL A 575 -28.47 -9.10 5.51
CA VAL A 575 -27.80 -9.69 6.69
C VAL A 575 -26.41 -10.22 6.34
N THR A 576 -26.32 -11.02 5.27
CA THR A 576 -25.08 -11.71 4.91
C THR A 576 -24.31 -11.03 3.79
N GLY A 577 -24.92 -10.09 3.07
CA GLY A 577 -24.33 -9.44 1.91
C GLY A 577 -24.35 -10.27 0.62
N LEU A 578 -24.73 -11.56 0.67
CA LEU A 578 -24.80 -12.43 -0.53
C LEU A 578 -25.71 -11.83 -1.61
N VAL A 579 -25.29 -11.91 -2.87
CA VAL A 579 -26.15 -11.56 -4.01
C VAL A 579 -26.46 -12.79 -4.85
N PHE A 580 -27.74 -13.03 -5.09
CA PHE A 580 -28.26 -14.11 -5.93
C PHE A 580 -28.75 -13.55 -7.28
N MET A 581 -28.24 -14.08 -8.38
CA MET A 581 -28.77 -13.81 -9.73
C MET A 581 -29.75 -14.91 -10.13
N MET A 582 -31.03 -14.65 -9.94
CA MET A 582 -32.13 -15.60 -10.17
C MET A 582 -32.58 -15.52 -11.63
N GLU A 583 -32.73 -16.67 -12.29
CA GLU A 583 -33.29 -16.73 -13.66
C GLU A 583 -34.83 -16.73 -13.69
N GLY A 584 -35.50 -16.84 -12.54
CA GLY A 584 -36.96 -16.91 -12.42
C GLY A 584 -37.42 -17.00 -10.96
N GLU A 585 -38.69 -17.37 -10.75
CA GLU A 585 -39.24 -17.67 -9.41
C GLU A 585 -38.47 -18.82 -8.76
N GLY A 586 -38.16 -18.66 -7.47
CA GLY A 586 -37.36 -19.63 -6.75
C GLY A 586 -37.35 -19.49 -5.25
N GLU A 587 -36.87 -20.54 -4.58
CA GLU A 587 -36.70 -20.58 -3.13
C GLU A 587 -35.28 -20.98 -2.80
N VAL A 588 -34.54 -20.06 -2.20
CA VAL A 588 -33.15 -20.24 -1.77
C VAL A 588 -33.13 -20.42 -0.27
N LEU A 589 -32.54 -21.52 0.19
CA LEU A 589 -32.24 -21.79 1.59
C LEU A 589 -30.72 -21.83 1.75
N TYR A 590 -30.17 -21.09 2.70
CA TYR A 590 -28.74 -21.14 2.95
C TYR A 590 -28.40 -20.98 4.42
N LYS A 591 -27.24 -21.47 4.82
CA LYS A 591 -26.71 -21.35 6.19
C LYS A 591 -25.20 -21.18 6.16
N ILE A 592 -24.67 -20.62 7.24
CA ILE A 592 -23.22 -20.47 7.43
C ILE A 592 -22.72 -21.67 8.23
N GLU A 593 -21.74 -22.36 7.67
CA GLU A 593 -21.11 -23.55 8.26
C GLU A 593 -19.66 -23.24 8.66
N PRO A 594 -19.11 -23.94 9.68
CA PRO A 594 -17.70 -23.82 10.00
C PRO A 594 -16.85 -24.53 8.94
N TRP A 595 -15.62 -24.04 8.73
CA TRP A 595 -14.63 -24.77 7.92
C TRP A 595 -14.10 -25.97 8.70
N ASP A 596 -14.39 -27.19 8.25
CA ASP A 596 -13.90 -28.42 8.90
C ASP A 596 -12.42 -28.71 8.52
N THR A 597 -11.70 -29.33 9.44
CA THR A 597 -10.30 -29.75 9.28
C THR A 597 -10.12 -30.67 8.06
N GLN A 598 -11.04 -31.61 7.83
CA GLN A 598 -10.99 -32.52 6.67
C GLN A 598 -11.22 -31.78 5.34
N GLN A 599 -12.04 -30.73 5.34
CA GLN A 599 -12.28 -29.88 4.18
C GLN A 599 -11.03 -29.05 3.81
N LEU A 600 -10.26 -28.64 4.82
CA LEU A 600 -9.03 -27.88 4.63
C LEU A 600 -7.88 -28.73 4.06
N ASP A 601 -7.81 -30.01 4.38
CA ASP A 601 -6.76 -30.93 3.89
C ASP A 601 -6.75 -31.02 2.35
N GLY A 602 -7.91 -30.89 1.70
CA GLY A 602 -8.05 -30.90 0.24
C GLY A 602 -7.63 -29.61 -0.48
N LEU A 603 -7.36 -28.52 0.25
CA LEU A 603 -7.12 -27.19 -0.33
C LEU A 603 -5.63 -26.84 -0.53
N GLY A 604 -4.71 -27.69 -0.08
CA GLY A 604 -3.27 -27.46 -0.20
C GLY A 604 -2.79 -26.23 0.56
N GLN A 605 -2.04 -25.33 -0.10
CA GLN A 605 -1.55 -24.07 0.50
C GLN A 605 -2.60 -22.93 0.50
N LYS A 606 -3.91 -23.23 0.49
CA LYS A 606 -4.96 -22.21 0.52
C LYS A 606 -5.65 -22.16 1.88
N THR A 607 -6.09 -20.98 2.28
CA THR A 607 -6.79 -20.75 3.55
C THR A 607 -8.12 -20.04 3.35
N PRO A 608 -9.09 -20.22 4.26
CA PRO A 608 -10.34 -19.47 4.26
C PRO A 608 -10.12 -17.95 4.27
N ALA A 609 -10.88 -17.24 3.44
CA ALA A 609 -10.90 -15.77 3.38
C ALA A 609 -12.32 -15.19 3.61
N GLY A 610 -13.29 -16.05 3.95
CA GLY A 610 -14.65 -15.65 4.31
C GLY A 610 -15.50 -16.82 4.83
N PRO A 611 -16.77 -16.55 5.17
CA PRO A 611 -17.69 -17.59 5.63
C PRO A 611 -17.90 -18.68 4.58
N LEU A 612 -18.12 -19.92 5.04
CA LEU A 612 -18.54 -21.04 4.22
C LEU A 612 -20.08 -21.08 4.19
N TYR A 613 -20.68 -20.99 3.01
CA TYR A 613 -22.13 -21.00 2.84
C TYR A 613 -22.58 -22.33 2.27
N ASN A 614 -23.47 -23.02 2.99
CA ASN A 614 -24.23 -24.12 2.41
C ASN A 614 -25.49 -23.53 1.77
N ILE A 615 -25.61 -23.61 0.44
CA ILE A 615 -26.70 -23.00 -0.33
C ILE A 615 -27.46 -24.11 -1.05
N GLU A 616 -28.78 -24.10 -0.91
CA GLU A 616 -29.72 -25.00 -1.57
C GLU A 616 -30.77 -24.15 -2.30
N CYS A 617 -31.17 -24.55 -3.51
CA CYS A 617 -32.25 -23.92 -4.25
C CYS A 617 -33.24 -24.97 -4.74
N PHE A 618 -34.49 -24.88 -4.29
CA PHE A 618 -35.50 -25.91 -4.57
C PHE A 618 -36.33 -25.61 -5.82
N LYS A 619 -36.35 -24.35 -6.27
CA LYS A 619 -37.10 -23.87 -7.43
C LYS A 619 -36.28 -22.77 -8.12
N GLY A 620 -36.15 -22.82 -9.45
CA GLY A 620 -35.44 -21.83 -10.27
C GLY A 620 -33.91 -21.93 -10.20
N PRO A 621 -33.17 -21.90 -11.33
CA PRO A 621 -31.72 -21.92 -11.29
C PRO A 621 -31.14 -20.55 -10.89
N ILE A 622 -30.09 -20.61 -10.07
CA ILE A 622 -29.22 -19.46 -9.77
C ILE A 622 -28.11 -19.46 -10.83
N SER A 623 -28.01 -18.39 -11.62
CA SER A 623 -27.00 -18.31 -12.70
C SER A 623 -25.63 -17.85 -12.19
N HIS A 624 -25.63 -16.87 -11.28
CA HIS A 624 -24.43 -16.27 -10.70
C HIS A 624 -24.63 -16.03 -9.20
N LEU A 625 -23.54 -16.14 -8.46
CA LEU A 625 -23.49 -15.83 -7.03
C LEU A 625 -22.38 -14.84 -6.78
N HIS A 626 -22.69 -13.81 -5.98
CA HIS A 626 -21.70 -12.85 -5.52
C HIS A 626 -21.44 -13.08 -4.03
N LEU A 627 -20.22 -13.50 -3.71
CA LEU A 627 -19.77 -13.81 -2.35
C LEU A 627 -19.05 -12.58 -1.76
N PRO A 628 -19.42 -12.08 -0.57
CA PRO A 628 -18.80 -10.90 0.02
C PRO A 628 -17.35 -11.18 0.48
N HIS A 629 -16.43 -10.29 0.13
CA HIS A 629 -15.05 -10.30 0.66
C HIS A 629 -14.73 -9.00 1.41
N CYS A 630 -13.66 -9.05 2.20
CA CYS A 630 -13.23 -7.95 3.05
C CYS A 630 -11.87 -7.34 2.64
N GLU A 631 -11.17 -7.90 1.65
CA GLU A 631 -9.89 -7.36 1.17
C GLU A 631 -10.06 -6.00 0.46
N ILE A 632 -9.22 -5.02 0.81
CA ILE A 632 -9.17 -3.71 0.16
C ILE A 632 -8.20 -3.77 -1.01
N ILE A 633 -8.73 -3.61 -2.21
CA ILE A 633 -7.99 -3.73 -3.46
C ILE A 633 -7.51 -2.34 -3.87
N ASP A 634 -6.31 -1.97 -3.41
CA ASP A 634 -5.64 -0.77 -3.89
C ASP A 634 -5.15 -1.05 -5.32
N GLY A 635 -5.72 -0.33 -6.31
CA GLY A 635 -5.57 -0.55 -7.76
C GLY A 635 -4.16 -0.41 -8.37
N THR A 636 -3.11 -0.69 -7.59
CA THR A 636 -1.72 -0.86 -7.97
C THR A 636 -1.46 -2.30 -8.43
N GLU A 637 -0.79 -2.45 -9.58
CA GLU A 637 -0.66 -3.69 -10.38
C GLU A 637 0.28 -4.77 -9.79
N GLU A 638 0.15 -5.13 -8.51
CA GLU A 638 0.75 -6.36 -7.98
C GLU A 638 -0.18 -7.21 -7.10
N ASN A 639 -1.41 -6.76 -6.85
CA ASN A 639 -2.45 -7.54 -6.21
C ASN A 639 -3.62 -7.74 -7.19
N LYS A 640 -3.39 -8.54 -8.25
CA LYS A 640 -4.51 -9.32 -8.80
C LYS A 640 -4.98 -10.19 -7.64
N VAL A 641 -6.13 -9.87 -7.06
CA VAL A 641 -6.72 -10.66 -5.97
C VAL A 641 -6.75 -12.12 -6.40
N LYS A 642 -5.92 -12.97 -5.77
CA LYS A 642 -5.91 -14.41 -6.01
C LYS A 642 -6.98 -15.12 -5.16
N GLN A 643 -8.12 -14.45 -4.95
CA GLN A 643 -9.26 -15.10 -4.30
C GLN A 643 -9.86 -16.09 -5.30
N ALA A 644 -10.13 -17.29 -4.82
CA ALA A 644 -10.89 -18.30 -5.53
C ALA A 644 -12.05 -18.74 -4.65
N VAL A 645 -12.96 -19.54 -5.21
CA VAL A 645 -14.07 -20.10 -4.43
C VAL A 645 -13.88 -21.60 -4.36
N ALA A 646 -13.81 -22.15 -3.14
CA ALA A 646 -13.93 -23.58 -2.92
C ALA A 646 -15.40 -23.97 -3.02
N HIS A 647 -15.69 -25.01 -3.80
CA HIS A 647 -17.01 -25.62 -3.93
C HIS A 647 -16.89 -27.10 -3.55
N PHE A 648 -17.54 -27.52 -2.46
CA PHE A 648 -17.46 -28.90 -1.96
C PHE A 648 -18.65 -29.72 -2.43
N THR A 649 -18.40 -30.65 -3.33
CA THR A 649 -19.38 -31.63 -3.81
C THR A 649 -19.20 -32.95 -3.05
N ASP A 650 -20.21 -33.84 -3.10
CA ASP A 650 -20.23 -35.10 -2.34
C ASP A 650 -18.98 -35.99 -2.56
N ASP A 651 -18.29 -35.84 -3.69
CA ASP A 651 -17.14 -36.67 -4.06
C ASP A 651 -15.79 -35.93 -4.12
N ASN A 652 -15.75 -34.57 -4.21
CA ASN A 652 -14.51 -33.79 -4.40
C ASN A 652 -14.66 -32.28 -4.07
N VAL A 653 -13.51 -31.59 -3.91
CA VAL A 653 -13.42 -30.12 -3.81
C VAL A 653 -13.03 -29.51 -5.16
N GLU A 654 -13.88 -28.64 -5.69
CA GLU A 654 -13.62 -27.86 -6.90
C GLU A 654 -13.14 -26.45 -6.54
N ILE A 655 -12.10 -25.95 -7.23
CA ILE A 655 -11.64 -24.57 -7.08
C ILE A 655 -12.14 -23.75 -8.27
N ILE A 656 -13.14 -22.91 -8.03
CA ILE A 656 -13.76 -22.05 -9.02
C ILE A 656 -12.97 -20.74 -9.14
N THR A 657 -12.55 -20.43 -10.36
CA THR A 657 -11.93 -19.13 -10.68
C THR A 657 -13.03 -18.07 -10.81
N PRO A 658 -12.93 -16.91 -10.12
CA PRO A 658 -13.93 -15.85 -10.25
C PRO A 658 -14.04 -15.30 -11.66
N LEU A 659 -15.26 -14.94 -12.07
CA LEU A 659 -15.50 -14.16 -13.29
C LEU A 659 -15.02 -12.72 -13.10
N GLN A 660 -15.26 -12.17 -11.92
CA GLN A 660 -14.91 -10.81 -11.54
C GLN A 660 -14.77 -10.73 -10.03
N VAL A 661 -13.82 -9.92 -9.55
CA VAL A 661 -13.74 -9.50 -8.15
C VAL A 661 -13.96 -7.99 -8.12
N THR A 662 -14.98 -7.55 -7.40
CA THR A 662 -15.30 -6.12 -7.21
C THR A 662 -14.59 -5.61 -5.95
N SER A 663 -14.89 -4.39 -5.48
CA SER A 663 -14.37 -3.91 -4.20
C SER A 663 -15.01 -4.59 -2.98
N THR A 664 -16.09 -5.37 -3.18
CA THR A 664 -16.89 -5.94 -2.09
C THR A 664 -17.29 -7.40 -2.32
N HIS A 665 -17.28 -7.91 -3.56
CA HIS A 665 -17.77 -9.25 -3.88
C HIS A 665 -16.91 -9.99 -4.91
N VAL A 666 -16.80 -11.31 -4.71
CA VAL A 666 -16.29 -12.28 -5.69
C VAL A 666 -17.48 -12.84 -6.46
N ILE A 667 -17.49 -12.65 -7.77
CA ILE A 667 -18.58 -13.07 -8.67
C ILE A 667 -18.19 -14.37 -9.36
N ILE A 668 -19.03 -15.40 -9.20
CA ILE A 668 -18.86 -16.70 -9.86
C ILE A 668 -20.11 -17.08 -10.64
N ARG A 669 -19.91 -17.86 -11.70
CA ARG A 669 -20.98 -18.60 -12.36
C ARG A 669 -21.12 -19.94 -11.64
N ILE A 670 -22.35 -20.31 -11.27
CA ILE A 670 -22.61 -21.55 -10.55
C ILE A 670 -23.08 -22.64 -11.53
N GLN A 671 -22.54 -23.85 -11.37
CA GLN A 671 -23.00 -25.06 -12.07
C GLN A 671 -23.68 -26.07 -11.15
N GLY A 672 -23.51 -25.94 -9.83
CA GLY A 672 -24.14 -26.74 -8.78
C GLY A 672 -24.11 -26.01 -7.44
N LEU A 673 -25.08 -26.29 -6.57
CA LEU A 673 -25.23 -25.63 -5.26
C LEU A 673 -24.90 -26.61 -4.14
N SER A 674 -24.05 -26.19 -3.21
CA SER A 674 -23.62 -26.97 -2.05
C SER A 674 -22.88 -26.05 -1.07
N LEU A 675 -21.74 -26.48 -0.52
CA LEU A 675 -20.85 -25.65 0.30
C LEU A 675 -19.93 -24.81 -0.60
N LEU A 676 -20.06 -23.48 -0.52
CA LEU A 676 -19.22 -22.52 -1.23
C LEU A 676 -18.57 -21.52 -0.27
N GLY A 677 -17.26 -21.30 -0.40
CA GLY A 677 -16.51 -20.38 0.45
C GLY A 677 -15.30 -19.76 -0.25
N ILE A 678 -15.00 -18.51 0.08
CA ILE A 678 -13.83 -17.81 -0.50
C ILE A 678 -12.54 -18.33 0.14
N ILE A 679 -11.56 -18.64 -0.70
CA ILE A 679 -10.21 -19.07 -0.31
C ILE A 679 -9.14 -18.15 -0.90
N SER A 680 -8.01 -18.03 -0.21
CA SER A 680 -6.84 -17.25 -0.66
C SER A 680 -5.54 -18.06 -0.47
N ASP A 681 -4.46 -17.71 -1.17
CA ASP A 681 -3.16 -18.40 -1.09
C ASP A 681 -2.43 -18.02 0.22
N LEU A 682 -2.05 -19.03 1.01
CA LEU A 682 -1.34 -18.88 2.28
C LEU A 682 -0.02 -18.11 2.11
N ARG A 683 0.67 -18.27 0.97
CA ARG A 683 1.90 -17.50 0.70
C ARG A 683 1.61 -16.01 0.52
N ASP A 684 0.49 -15.66 -0.11
CA ASP A 684 0.14 -14.25 -0.26
C ASP A 684 -0.17 -13.63 1.11
N LEU A 685 -0.85 -14.36 2.01
CA LEU A 685 -1.18 -13.91 3.38
C LEU A 685 0.05 -13.76 4.30
N LEU A 686 1.08 -14.61 4.14
CA LEU A 686 2.27 -14.60 5.02
C LEU A 686 3.36 -13.59 4.61
N PHE A 687 3.43 -13.19 3.33
CA PHE A 687 4.55 -12.39 2.80
C PHE A 687 4.16 -10.96 2.36
N LYS A 688 2.86 -10.61 2.36
CA LYS A 688 2.38 -9.25 2.05
C LYS A 688 1.35 -8.77 3.09
N PRO A 689 1.45 -7.52 3.59
CA PRO A 689 0.42 -6.94 4.44
C PRO A 689 -0.84 -6.69 3.61
N HIS A 690 -1.92 -7.43 3.88
CA HIS A 690 -3.23 -7.23 3.27
C HIS A 690 -4.06 -6.27 4.11
N LEU A 691 -4.53 -5.19 3.50
CA LEU A 691 -5.46 -4.27 4.14
C LEU A 691 -6.88 -4.83 4.04
N ILE A 692 -7.55 -4.95 5.18
CA ILE A 692 -8.83 -5.61 5.34
C ILE A 692 -9.85 -4.61 5.88
N ASN A 693 -10.99 -4.50 5.20
CA ASN A 693 -12.21 -3.93 5.76
C ASN A 693 -12.64 -4.81 6.94
N ALA A 694 -12.39 -4.34 8.15
CA ALA A 694 -12.63 -5.05 9.39
C ALA A 694 -13.72 -4.36 10.22
N GLN A 695 -14.10 -4.98 11.33
CA GLN A 695 -15.07 -4.46 12.28
C GLN A 695 -14.63 -4.74 13.72
N VAL A 696 -14.90 -3.77 14.60
CA VAL A 696 -14.74 -3.88 16.04
C VAL A 696 -16.12 -4.04 16.67
N LEU A 697 -16.37 -5.19 17.28
CA LEU A 697 -17.62 -5.45 18.01
C LEU A 697 -17.36 -5.47 19.52
N LEU A 698 -18.29 -4.88 20.27
CA LEU A 698 -18.17 -4.70 21.71
C LEU A 698 -19.30 -5.44 22.42
N PHE A 699 -18.93 -6.32 23.34
CA PHE A 699 -19.88 -7.07 24.18
C PHE A 699 -19.57 -6.84 25.65
N TYR A 700 -20.51 -6.27 26.36
CA TYR A 700 -20.40 -5.98 27.78
C TYR A 700 -21.06 -7.08 28.61
N LYS A 701 -20.34 -7.56 29.62
CA LYS A 701 -20.83 -8.57 30.54
C LYS A 701 -20.75 -8.05 31.96
N THR A 702 -21.91 -7.95 32.59
CA THR A 702 -22.00 -7.71 34.02
C THR A 702 -21.70 -9.01 34.76
N LEU A 703 -20.70 -8.96 35.64
CA LEU A 703 -20.38 -10.09 36.52
C LEU A 703 -21.18 -9.91 37.83
N ALA A 704 -21.57 -11.03 38.45
CA ALA A 704 -22.44 -11.01 39.62
C ALA A 704 -21.86 -10.14 40.76
N VAL A 705 -22.74 -9.56 41.58
CA VAL A 705 -22.51 -8.59 42.70
C VAL A 705 -21.32 -8.92 43.62
N THR A 706 -20.84 -10.17 43.66
CA THR A 706 -19.66 -10.60 44.41
C THR A 706 -18.32 -10.22 43.78
N GLN A 707 -18.28 -9.82 42.50
CA GLN A 707 -17.09 -9.37 41.78
C GLN A 707 -17.19 -7.87 41.52
N SER A 708 -16.21 -7.10 42.00
CA SER A 708 -16.12 -5.63 41.82
C SER A 708 -15.67 -5.22 40.40
N VAL A 709 -15.74 -6.12 39.42
CA VAL A 709 -15.21 -5.92 38.08
C VAL A 709 -16.18 -6.46 37.04
N ASN A 710 -16.57 -5.64 36.07
CA ASN A 710 -17.27 -6.02 34.85
C ASN A 710 -16.27 -6.19 33.70
N VAL A 711 -16.65 -6.95 32.67
CA VAL A 711 -15.76 -7.21 31.53
C VAL A 711 -16.40 -6.70 30.24
N LEU A 712 -15.62 -5.93 29.48
CA LEU A 712 -15.94 -5.53 28.12
C LEU A 712 -15.07 -6.33 27.15
N TYR A 713 -15.71 -7.16 26.34
CA TYR A 713 -15.09 -7.95 25.30
C TYR A 713 -14.98 -7.14 24.00
N ILE A 714 -13.78 -7.08 23.43
CA ILE A 714 -13.50 -6.47 22.13
C ILE A 714 -13.21 -7.58 21.14
N HIS A 715 -13.99 -7.65 20.06
CA HIS A 715 -13.77 -8.59 18.96
C HIS A 715 -13.28 -7.83 17.73
N LEU A 716 -12.10 -8.19 17.23
CA LEU A 716 -11.59 -7.75 15.95
C LEU A 716 -11.92 -8.80 14.90
N LEU A 717 -12.85 -8.48 13.99
CA LEU A 717 -13.35 -9.45 13.01
C LEU A 717 -13.23 -8.91 11.58
N PRO A 718 -13.04 -9.77 10.57
CA PRO A 718 -13.24 -9.41 9.17
C PRO A 718 -14.64 -8.83 8.91
N GLY A 719 -14.74 -7.83 8.03
CA GLY A 719 -15.98 -7.12 7.73
C GLY A 719 -17.01 -7.93 6.93
N ASN A 720 -16.61 -9.08 6.37
CA ASN A 720 -17.50 -10.02 5.68
C ASN A 720 -18.12 -11.08 6.62
N ILE A 721 -17.83 -11.01 7.93
CA ILE A 721 -18.52 -11.83 8.93
C ILE A 721 -19.82 -11.12 9.35
N PRO A 722 -21.00 -11.76 9.22
CA PRO A 722 -22.26 -11.14 9.60
C PRO A 722 -22.34 -10.85 11.10
N THR A 723 -22.62 -9.60 11.47
CA THR A 723 -22.71 -9.17 12.88
C THR A 723 -23.78 -9.95 13.66
N ASP A 724 -24.91 -10.27 13.02
CA ASP A 724 -26.01 -11.03 13.65
C ASP A 724 -25.57 -12.43 14.10
N GLU A 725 -24.64 -13.07 13.38
CA GLU A 725 -24.11 -14.39 13.77
C GLU A 725 -23.22 -14.29 15.01
N VAL A 726 -22.45 -13.21 15.14
CA VAL A 726 -21.64 -12.95 16.33
C VAL A 726 -22.54 -12.65 17.53
N ILE A 727 -23.56 -11.79 17.36
CA ILE A 727 -24.51 -11.46 18.42
C ILE A 727 -25.22 -12.72 18.94
N LYS A 728 -25.63 -13.63 18.04
CA LYS A 728 -26.27 -14.91 18.43
C LYS A 728 -25.35 -15.83 19.23
N LYS A 729 -24.03 -15.75 19.05
CA LYS A 729 -23.06 -16.53 19.84
C LYS A 729 -22.84 -15.93 21.22
N HIS A 730 -23.00 -14.62 21.36
CA HIS A 730 -22.84 -13.87 22.61
C HIS A 730 -24.17 -13.43 23.23
N LYS A 731 -25.24 -14.23 23.10
CA LYS A 731 -26.60 -13.92 23.62
C LYS A 731 -26.70 -13.52 25.09
N PHE A 732 -25.71 -13.89 25.90
CA PHE A 732 -25.66 -13.57 27.34
C PHE A 732 -24.87 -12.29 27.66
N ASN A 733 -24.29 -11.64 26.65
CA ASN A 733 -23.57 -10.38 26.80
C ASN A 733 -24.38 -9.26 26.12
N HIS A 734 -24.35 -8.05 26.68
CA HIS A 734 -24.96 -6.88 26.08
C HIS A 734 -24.11 -6.39 24.89
N PHE A 735 -24.66 -6.45 23.68
CA PHE A 735 -24.02 -5.90 22.50
C PHE A 735 -24.11 -4.37 22.51
N ILE A 736 -22.96 -3.70 22.48
CA ILE A 736 -22.92 -2.24 22.43
C ILE A 736 -22.91 -1.80 20.96
N GLN A 737 -24.02 -1.22 20.52
CA GLN A 737 -24.12 -0.65 19.19
C GLN A 737 -23.22 0.59 19.08
N THR A 738 -22.25 0.53 18.17
CA THR A 738 -21.34 1.64 17.88
C THR A 738 -20.88 1.58 16.42
N THR A 739 -20.18 2.60 15.96
CA THR A 739 -19.53 2.60 14.66
C THR A 739 -18.38 1.57 14.65
N SER A 740 -18.65 0.38 14.10
CA SER A 740 -17.74 -0.76 14.20
C SER A 740 -16.67 -0.80 13.10
N LYS A 741 -16.93 -0.20 11.92
CA LYS A 741 -16.05 -0.33 10.75
C LYS A 741 -14.67 0.27 10.98
N CYS A 742 -13.63 -0.47 10.58
CA CYS A 742 -12.22 -0.04 10.60
C CYS A 742 -11.43 -0.74 9.49
N GLN A 743 -10.15 -0.40 9.36
CA GLN A 743 -9.23 -1.07 8.46
C GLN A 743 -8.10 -1.69 9.28
N LEU A 744 -7.92 -3.01 9.16
CA LEU A 744 -6.87 -3.77 9.84
C LEU A 744 -6.00 -4.47 8.81
N ILE A 745 -4.79 -4.82 9.20
CA ILE A 745 -3.83 -5.53 8.36
C ILE A 745 -3.69 -6.95 8.91
N HIS A 746 -3.93 -7.93 8.05
CA HIS A 746 -3.76 -9.34 8.41
C HIS A 746 -2.33 -9.63 8.92
N GLY A 747 -2.22 -10.39 10.02
CA GLY A 747 -0.95 -10.77 10.63
C GLY A 747 -0.27 -9.67 11.44
N ARG A 748 -0.87 -8.47 11.55
CA ARG A 748 -0.35 -7.39 12.39
C ARG A 748 -0.94 -7.39 13.79
N LYS A 749 -0.18 -6.77 14.68
CA LYS A 749 -0.46 -6.69 16.12
C LYS A 749 -1.20 -5.41 16.47
N TYR A 750 -2.19 -5.55 17.35
CA TYR A 750 -3.06 -4.47 17.81
C TYR A 750 -3.16 -4.49 19.32
N LYS A 751 -3.53 -3.34 19.91
CA LYS A 751 -3.83 -3.22 21.34
C LYS A 751 -4.97 -2.23 21.61
N PRO A 752 -5.80 -2.45 22.63
CA PRO A 752 -6.81 -1.49 23.06
C PRO A 752 -6.20 -0.17 23.50
N SER A 753 -6.78 0.94 23.03
CA SER A 753 -6.61 2.25 23.66
C SER A 753 -7.74 2.46 24.64
N CYS A 754 -7.54 2.02 25.89
CA CYS A 754 -8.42 2.34 27.00
C CYS A 754 -7.58 2.69 28.23
N HIS A 755 -7.78 3.91 28.76
CA HIS A 755 -7.13 4.40 29.96
C HIS A 755 -8.21 5.06 30.84
N PRO A 756 -8.29 4.75 32.15
CA PRO A 756 -7.30 4.06 33.00
C PRO A 756 -7.50 2.54 33.16
N HIS A 757 -8.33 1.90 32.32
CA HIS A 757 -8.74 0.51 32.50
C HIS A 757 -7.64 -0.51 32.16
N GLU A 758 -7.60 -1.61 32.91
CA GLU A 758 -6.73 -2.75 32.62
C GLU A 758 -7.35 -3.62 31.53
N TYR A 759 -6.52 -4.20 30.67
CA TYR A 759 -6.98 -5.10 29.61
C TYR A 759 -5.98 -6.21 29.34
N GLN A 760 -6.48 -7.33 28.81
CA GLN A 760 -5.68 -8.47 28.41
C GLN A 760 -6.16 -9.07 27.07
N PRO A 761 -5.26 -9.67 26.26
CA PRO A 761 -3.80 -9.54 26.35
C PRO A 761 -3.35 -8.09 26.07
N THR A 762 -2.10 -7.76 26.37
CA THR A 762 -1.57 -6.39 26.13
C THR A 762 -1.46 -6.06 24.64
N VAL A 763 -1.28 -7.07 23.81
CA VAL A 763 -1.20 -7.02 22.35
C VAL A 763 -1.71 -8.34 21.80
N GLU A 764 -2.45 -8.33 20.69
CA GLU A 764 -2.87 -9.54 19.97
C GLU A 764 -2.75 -9.37 18.46
N THR A 765 -2.59 -10.47 17.73
CA THR A 765 -2.48 -10.49 16.27
C THR A 765 -3.86 -10.64 15.61
N PHE A 766 -4.16 -9.82 14.60
CA PHE A 766 -5.38 -9.96 13.81
C PHE A 766 -5.20 -11.00 12.69
N ASP A 767 -5.91 -12.13 12.79
CA ASP A 767 -5.85 -13.26 11.83
C ASP A 767 -7.26 -13.64 11.34
N ILE A 768 -7.46 -13.61 10.02
CA ILE A 768 -8.76 -13.90 9.36
C ILE A 768 -9.11 -15.39 9.48
N GLY A 769 -8.11 -16.28 9.48
CA GLY A 769 -8.31 -17.72 9.36
C GLY A 769 -8.74 -18.40 10.66
N LEU A 770 -8.46 -17.81 11.82
CA LEU A 770 -8.81 -18.41 13.13
C LEU A 770 -10.31 -18.33 13.42
N ASP A 771 -10.95 -17.19 13.15
CA ASP A 771 -12.37 -16.97 13.43
C ASP A 771 -13.29 -17.83 12.55
N LEU A 772 -12.85 -18.15 11.33
CA LEU A 772 -13.63 -18.89 10.35
C LEU A 772 -13.68 -20.41 10.61
N LYS A 773 -12.69 -20.98 11.31
CA LYS A 773 -12.60 -22.44 11.55
C LYS A 773 -13.60 -22.97 12.57
N SER A 774 -13.90 -22.18 13.61
CA SER A 774 -14.69 -22.66 14.76
C SER A 774 -16.07 -22.01 14.88
N LEU A 775 -16.30 -20.86 14.23
CA LEU A 775 -17.48 -20.01 14.44
C LEU A 775 -17.76 -19.70 15.93
N ASN A 776 -16.72 -19.76 16.77
CA ASN A 776 -16.81 -19.48 18.21
C ASN A 776 -16.38 -18.06 18.56
N PHE A 777 -16.08 -17.22 17.55
CA PHE A 777 -15.75 -15.78 17.63
C PHE A 777 -15.19 -15.37 18.99
N HIS A 778 -13.98 -15.79 19.32
CA HIS A 778 -13.40 -15.48 20.62
C HIS A 778 -13.14 -13.97 20.75
N ALA A 779 -13.25 -13.45 21.97
CA ALA A 779 -12.89 -12.06 22.24
C ALA A 779 -11.39 -11.89 22.01
N THR A 780 -11.01 -10.86 21.25
CA THR A 780 -9.60 -10.52 21.01
C THR A 780 -8.99 -9.85 22.23
N PHE A 781 -9.77 -9.02 22.92
CA PHE A 781 -9.36 -8.40 24.18
C PHE A 781 -10.49 -8.41 25.21
N GLU A 782 -10.09 -8.48 26.47
CA GLU A 782 -10.94 -8.32 27.64
C GLU A 782 -10.50 -7.07 28.38
N VAL A 783 -11.39 -6.09 28.51
CA VAL A 783 -11.16 -4.87 29.28
C VAL A 783 -11.89 -4.98 30.61
N PHE A 784 -11.17 -4.84 31.71
CA PHE A 784 -11.69 -4.92 33.06
C PHE A 784 -12.13 -3.52 33.53
N LEU A 785 -13.39 -3.42 33.89
CA LEU A 785 -14.06 -2.17 34.25
C LEU A 785 -14.59 -2.28 35.68
N ASP A 786 -14.47 -1.21 36.47
CA ASP A 786 -15.10 -1.15 37.79
C ASP A 786 -16.62 -1.25 37.62
N CYS A 787 -17.32 -1.88 38.58
CA CYS A 787 -18.76 -2.04 38.54
C CYS A 787 -19.53 -0.71 38.54
N GLU A 788 -18.92 0.37 39.04
CA GLU A 788 -19.47 1.73 39.01
C GLU A 788 -19.29 2.45 37.66
N THR A 789 -18.52 1.87 36.73
CA THR A 789 -18.20 2.50 35.44
C THR A 789 -19.44 2.60 34.54
N LYS A 790 -19.92 3.82 34.29
CA LYS A 790 -21.11 4.06 33.43
C LYS A 790 -20.78 4.13 31.94
N ASN A 791 -19.59 4.61 31.60
CA ASN A 791 -19.09 4.70 30.24
C ASN A 791 -17.59 4.49 30.23
N ALA A 792 -17.06 3.97 29.12
CA ALA A 792 -15.63 3.80 28.90
C ALA A 792 -15.23 4.47 27.58
N ARG A 793 -13.98 4.89 27.47
CA ARG A 793 -13.41 5.35 26.19
C ARG A 793 -12.55 4.25 25.61
N ILE A 794 -12.99 3.69 24.48
CA ILE A 794 -12.37 2.52 23.86
C ILE A 794 -11.95 2.89 22.45
N GLY A 795 -10.69 2.62 22.12
CA GLY A 795 -10.10 2.72 20.79
C GLY A 795 -9.20 1.52 20.50
N LEU A 796 -8.58 1.51 19.32
CA LEU A 796 -7.60 0.49 18.93
C LEU A 796 -6.36 1.15 18.34
N LEU A 797 -5.19 0.68 18.77
CA LEU A 797 -3.88 1.12 18.30
C LEU A 797 -3.19 0.01 17.52
N ASP A 798 -2.44 0.39 16.50
CA ASP A 798 -1.50 -0.51 15.83
C ASP A 798 -0.18 -0.68 16.61
N GLU A 799 0.71 -1.52 16.07
CA GLU A 799 2.02 -1.79 16.65
C GLU A 799 2.95 -0.57 16.77
N TYR A 800 2.68 0.51 16.01
CA TYR A 800 3.42 1.77 16.08
C TYR A 800 2.75 2.79 17.01
N GLY A 801 1.63 2.44 17.64
CA GLY A 801 0.86 3.32 18.52
C GLY A 801 -0.03 4.31 17.78
N ARG A 802 -0.32 4.10 16.49
CA ARG A 802 -1.26 4.92 15.71
C ARG A 802 -2.69 4.42 15.92
N GLU A 803 -3.63 5.34 16.02
CA GLU A 803 -5.05 5.01 16.15
C GLU A 803 -5.59 4.45 14.82
N VAL A 804 -6.04 3.19 14.84
CA VAL A 804 -6.69 2.52 13.69
C VAL A 804 -8.21 2.44 13.86
N TRP A 805 -8.69 2.61 15.09
CA TRP A 805 -10.09 2.80 15.41
C TRP A 805 -10.18 3.82 16.56
N GLU A 806 -10.58 5.05 16.22
CA GLU A 806 -10.51 6.20 17.12
C GLU A 806 -11.20 5.94 18.48
N PRO A 807 -10.57 6.34 19.61
CA PRO A 807 -11.13 6.17 20.94
C PRO A 807 -12.45 6.93 21.13
N ARG A 808 -13.55 6.19 21.20
CA ARG A 808 -14.91 6.73 21.37
C ARG A 808 -15.50 6.35 22.71
N ARG A 809 -16.41 7.20 23.18
CA ARG A 809 -17.17 6.94 24.41
C ARG A 809 -18.23 5.90 24.13
N VAL A 810 -18.24 4.83 24.91
CA VAL A 810 -19.25 3.78 24.88
C VAL A 810 -19.98 3.75 26.21
N PHE A 811 -21.31 3.67 26.17
CA PHE A 811 -22.14 3.58 27.36
C PHE A 811 -22.31 2.10 27.74
N LEU A 812 -22.09 1.78 29.01
CA LEU A 812 -22.05 0.42 29.55
C LEU A 812 -23.35 0.05 30.27
N ALA A 813 -24.15 1.07 30.62
CA ALA A 813 -25.52 0.88 31.04
C ALA A 813 -26.38 0.67 29.79
N ALA A 814 -27.28 -0.32 29.83
CA ALA A 814 -28.41 -0.33 28.93
C ALA A 814 -29.17 0.98 29.15
N ASP A 815 -29.21 1.85 28.15
CA ASP A 815 -30.14 2.97 28.15
C ASP A 815 -31.54 2.40 28.33
N THR A 816 -32.10 2.56 29.53
CA THR A 816 -33.52 2.30 29.82
C THR A 816 -34.46 3.28 29.08
N SER A 817 -33.94 4.01 28.10
CA SER A 817 -34.71 4.83 27.18
C SER A 817 -34.16 4.61 25.77
N THR A 818 -34.90 3.84 24.96
CA THR A 818 -34.66 3.54 23.54
C THR A 818 -33.73 2.35 23.20
N GLU A 819 -33.90 1.21 23.88
CA GLU A 819 -33.78 -0.06 23.15
C GLU A 819 -34.98 -0.19 22.21
N ALA A 820 -34.75 -0.49 20.94
CA ALA A 820 -35.74 -1.12 20.08
C ALA A 820 -36.04 -2.53 20.63
N THR A 821 -36.71 -2.60 21.79
CA THR A 821 -37.28 -3.83 22.30
C THR A 821 -38.35 -4.27 21.31
N SER A 822 -38.29 -5.52 20.85
CA SER A 822 -39.38 -6.05 20.02
C SER A 822 -40.72 -5.78 20.73
N PRO A 823 -41.82 -5.48 20.01
CA PRO A 823 -43.12 -5.18 20.63
C PRO A 823 -43.56 -6.23 21.65
N LYS A 824 -43.14 -7.48 21.47
CA LYS A 824 -43.38 -8.60 22.39
C LYS A 824 -42.64 -8.45 23.72
N VAL A 825 -41.37 -8.05 23.70
CA VAL A 825 -40.57 -7.84 24.93
C VAL A 825 -41.06 -6.61 25.68
N ALA A 826 -41.40 -5.53 24.97
CA ALA A 826 -41.99 -4.33 25.58
C ALA A 826 -43.33 -4.63 26.27
N ALA A 827 -44.19 -5.44 25.63
CA ALA A 827 -45.45 -5.89 26.22
C ALA A 827 -45.25 -6.79 27.46
N ALA A 828 -44.28 -7.71 27.41
CA ALA A 828 -43.95 -8.59 28.53
C ALA A 828 -43.42 -7.81 29.75
N VAL A 829 -42.50 -6.86 29.52
CA VAL A 829 -41.97 -5.98 30.58
C VAL A 829 -43.10 -5.16 31.20
N LYS A 830 -43.93 -4.55 30.35
CA LYS A 830 -45.10 -3.77 30.79
C LYS A 830 -46.03 -4.62 31.65
N PHE A 831 -46.36 -5.85 31.24
CA PHE A 831 -47.20 -6.76 32.02
C PHE A 831 -46.60 -7.06 33.41
N VAL A 832 -45.32 -7.42 33.46
CA VAL A 832 -44.63 -7.80 34.71
C VAL A 832 -44.56 -6.64 35.71
N ASP A 833 -44.39 -5.42 35.21
CA ASP A 833 -44.34 -4.21 36.04
C ASP A 833 -45.73 -3.75 36.49
N GLU A 834 -46.72 -3.74 35.60
CA GLU A 834 -48.11 -3.36 35.91
C GLU A 834 -48.75 -4.29 36.94
N HIS A 835 -48.50 -5.60 36.84
CA HIS A 835 -49.14 -6.60 37.70
C HIS A 835 -48.29 -7.03 38.89
N ARG A 836 -47.16 -6.36 39.18
CA ARG A 836 -46.26 -6.70 40.28
C ARG A 836 -46.98 -7.00 41.61
N PRO A 837 -47.93 -6.17 42.10
CA PRO A 837 -48.61 -6.46 43.37
C PRO A 837 -49.42 -7.76 43.34
N ALA A 838 -50.12 -8.02 42.24
CA ALA A 838 -50.93 -9.22 42.07
C ALA A 838 -50.06 -10.48 41.93
N ILE A 839 -48.94 -10.38 41.19
CA ILE A 839 -47.96 -11.44 41.00
C ILE A 839 -47.31 -11.81 42.35
N ILE A 840 -46.87 -10.82 43.13
CA ILE A 840 -46.30 -11.03 44.47
C ILE A 840 -47.28 -11.73 45.40
N GLN A 841 -48.56 -11.38 45.32
CA GLN A 841 -49.56 -11.92 46.23
C GLN A 841 -50.08 -13.30 45.84
N ARG A 842 -50.18 -13.60 44.54
CA ARG A 842 -50.90 -14.78 44.03
C ARG A 842 -50.00 -15.96 43.65
N ILE A 843 -48.69 -15.77 43.48
CA ILE A 843 -47.78 -16.85 43.14
C ILE A 843 -47.31 -17.57 44.41
N SER A 844 -47.54 -18.89 44.47
CA SER A 844 -47.08 -19.78 45.54
C SER A 844 -45.85 -20.60 45.15
N SER A 845 -45.71 -20.97 43.87
CA SER A 845 -44.61 -21.81 43.34
C SER A 845 -43.34 -21.02 42.98
N VAL A 846 -42.92 -20.08 43.82
CA VAL A 846 -41.79 -19.18 43.51
C VAL A 846 -40.46 -19.92 43.37
N LYS A 847 -40.27 -21.03 44.11
CA LYS A 847 -39.05 -21.83 44.06
C LYS A 847 -38.81 -22.49 42.70
N GLU A 848 -39.87 -22.99 42.07
CA GLU A 848 -39.80 -23.61 40.74
C GLU A 848 -39.50 -22.57 39.66
N ILE A 849 -40.11 -21.38 39.77
CA ILE A 849 -39.81 -20.28 38.85
C ILE A 849 -38.36 -19.82 39.01
N ALA A 850 -37.87 -19.74 40.26
CA ALA A 850 -36.47 -19.43 40.53
C ALA A 850 -35.53 -20.52 40.00
N ASP A 851 -35.88 -21.80 40.11
CA ASP A 851 -35.11 -22.92 39.53
C ASP A 851 -34.98 -22.80 38.01
N ASP A 852 -36.07 -22.49 37.31
CA ASP A 852 -36.06 -22.28 35.86
C ASP A 852 -35.19 -21.08 35.47
N LEU A 853 -35.32 -19.96 36.18
CA LEU A 853 -34.48 -18.78 35.95
C LEU A 853 -33.00 -19.06 36.24
N LEU A 854 -32.68 -19.87 37.25
CA LEU A 854 -31.30 -20.28 37.54
C LEU A 854 -30.75 -21.21 36.45
N SER A 855 -31.57 -22.15 35.95
CA SER A 855 -31.17 -23.06 34.87
C SER A 855 -30.82 -22.29 33.59
N LYS A 856 -31.54 -21.20 33.32
CA LYS A 856 -31.29 -20.26 32.21
C LYS A 856 -30.22 -19.21 32.52
N LYS A 857 -29.56 -19.30 33.68
CA LYS A 857 -28.54 -18.35 34.18
C LYS A 857 -29.02 -16.90 34.29
N MET A 858 -30.33 -16.70 34.47
CA MET A 858 -30.98 -15.39 34.60
C MET A 858 -30.97 -14.86 36.04
N ILE A 859 -30.80 -15.73 37.04
CA ILE A 859 -30.53 -15.36 38.42
C ILE A 859 -29.32 -16.14 38.96
N SER A 860 -28.62 -15.58 39.94
CA SER A 860 -27.41 -16.20 40.51
C SER A 860 -27.75 -17.32 41.50
N LYS A 861 -26.80 -18.25 41.74
CA LYS A 861 -26.94 -19.29 42.78
C LYS A 861 -27.13 -18.69 44.18
N GLU A 862 -26.53 -17.55 44.46
CA GLU A 862 -26.67 -16.84 45.73
C GLU A 862 -28.08 -16.25 45.89
N MET A 863 -28.58 -15.57 44.87
CA MET A 863 -29.96 -15.05 44.86
C MET A 863 -30.98 -16.18 44.97
N HIS A 864 -30.74 -17.27 44.24
CA HIS A 864 -31.54 -18.49 44.35
C HIS A 864 -31.58 -19.02 45.79
N SER A 865 -30.41 -19.10 46.45
CA SER A 865 -30.32 -19.50 47.85
C SER A 865 -31.05 -18.55 48.80
N LYS A 866 -31.00 -17.23 48.56
CA LYS A 866 -31.75 -16.22 49.33
C LYS A 866 -33.25 -16.43 49.16
N ILE A 867 -33.73 -16.60 47.93
CA ILE A 867 -35.14 -16.92 47.64
C ILE A 867 -35.53 -18.21 48.37
N ARG A 868 -34.78 -19.31 48.25
CA ARG A 868 -35.13 -20.56 48.96
C ARG A 868 -35.11 -20.42 50.50
N GLY A 869 -34.33 -19.50 51.03
CA GLY A 869 -34.20 -19.22 52.47
C GLY A 869 -35.39 -18.49 53.09
N GLU A 870 -36.22 -17.83 52.28
CA GLU A 870 -37.38 -17.09 52.78
C GLU A 870 -38.56 -17.98 53.14
N LYS A 871 -39.29 -17.58 54.19
CA LYS A 871 -40.37 -18.39 54.79
C LYS A 871 -41.68 -18.33 54.02
N THR A 872 -42.01 -17.20 53.40
CA THR A 872 -43.29 -16.98 52.71
C THR A 872 -43.08 -16.86 51.21
N SER A 873 -44.05 -17.27 50.40
CA SER A 873 -43.95 -17.11 48.94
C SER A 873 -43.94 -15.63 48.53
N GLN A 874 -44.55 -14.75 49.33
CA GLN A 874 -44.54 -13.31 49.09
C GLN A 874 -43.14 -12.71 49.28
N ASP A 875 -42.42 -13.12 50.31
CA ASP A 875 -41.05 -12.64 50.55
C ASP A 875 -40.07 -13.23 49.52
N GLN A 876 -40.29 -14.50 49.14
CA GLN A 876 -39.59 -15.13 48.00
C GLN A 876 -39.78 -14.32 46.72
N MET A 877 -41.02 -13.90 46.43
CA MET A 877 -41.35 -13.16 45.22
C MET A 877 -40.81 -11.73 45.24
N ARG A 878 -40.72 -11.08 46.41
CA ARG A 878 -40.07 -9.77 46.57
C ARG A 878 -38.59 -9.83 46.23
N ILE A 879 -37.86 -10.80 46.79
CA ILE A 879 -36.43 -11.00 46.48
C ILE A 879 -36.25 -11.38 45.01
N LEU A 880 -37.15 -12.20 44.45
CA LEU A 880 -37.10 -12.52 43.03
C LEU A 880 -37.27 -11.28 42.17
N TYR A 881 -38.19 -10.36 42.53
CA TYR A 881 -38.38 -9.10 41.81
C TYR A 881 -37.16 -8.18 41.85
N ASP A 882 -36.39 -8.16 42.93
CA ASP A 882 -35.10 -7.47 42.96
C ASP A 882 -34.15 -8.06 41.89
N GLY A 883 -34.19 -9.38 41.70
CA GLY A 883 -33.53 -10.09 40.61
C GLY A 883 -34.04 -9.70 39.22
N LEU A 884 -35.36 -9.62 39.03
CA LEU A 884 -35.98 -9.21 37.77
C LEU A 884 -35.64 -7.75 37.40
N ASP A 885 -35.62 -6.86 38.38
CA ASP A 885 -35.27 -5.45 38.18
C ASP A 885 -33.79 -5.29 37.85
N SER A 886 -32.91 -6.01 38.55
CA SER A 886 -31.48 -6.01 38.25
C SER A 886 -31.12 -6.68 36.91
N GLY A 887 -31.93 -7.64 36.46
CA GLY A 887 -31.75 -8.38 35.21
C GLY A 887 -32.33 -7.69 33.96
N GLY A 888 -33.08 -6.60 34.12
CA GLY A 888 -33.60 -5.79 33.02
C GLY A 888 -34.68 -6.48 32.16
N ALA A 889 -34.91 -5.92 30.97
CA ALA A 889 -36.02 -6.30 30.08
C ALA A 889 -36.00 -7.78 29.65
N ALA A 890 -34.81 -8.35 29.45
CA ALA A 890 -34.64 -9.75 29.04
C ALA A 890 -35.07 -10.73 30.14
N VAL A 891 -34.69 -10.46 31.39
CA VAL A 891 -35.05 -11.31 32.54
C VAL A 891 -36.54 -11.18 32.85
N LYS A 892 -37.12 -9.98 32.73
CA LYS A 892 -38.58 -9.76 32.86
C LYS A 892 -39.38 -10.47 31.76
N ALA A 893 -38.91 -10.44 30.51
CA ALA A 893 -39.56 -11.16 29.42
C ALA A 893 -39.49 -12.68 29.61
N GLU A 894 -38.35 -13.21 30.03
CA GLU A 894 -38.20 -14.64 30.33
C GLU A 894 -39.08 -15.06 31.52
N PHE A 895 -39.15 -14.24 32.57
CA PHE A 895 -40.06 -14.46 33.69
C PHE A 895 -41.52 -14.50 33.22
N TYR A 896 -41.95 -13.58 32.35
CA TYR A 896 -43.29 -13.59 31.76
C TYR A 896 -43.56 -14.84 30.92
N GLU A 897 -42.60 -15.34 30.13
CA GLU A 897 -42.76 -16.61 29.40
C GLU A 897 -42.85 -17.81 30.35
N ILE A 898 -42.09 -17.83 31.45
CA ILE A 898 -42.24 -18.85 32.49
C ILE A 898 -43.63 -18.77 33.13
N LEU A 899 -44.15 -17.56 33.37
CA LEU A 899 -45.51 -17.37 33.86
C LEU A 899 -46.56 -17.87 32.87
N LYS A 900 -46.39 -17.67 31.57
CA LYS A 900 -47.28 -18.24 30.55
C LYS A 900 -47.25 -19.76 30.58
N VAL A 901 -46.06 -20.36 30.59
CA VAL A 901 -45.92 -21.82 30.55
C VAL A 901 -46.48 -22.48 31.82
N LYS A 902 -46.19 -21.92 33.01
CA LYS A 902 -46.55 -22.58 34.28
C LYS A 902 -47.84 -22.08 34.90
N LEU A 903 -48.23 -20.85 34.62
CA LEU A 903 -49.32 -20.12 35.28
C LEU A 903 -50.22 -19.40 34.25
N GLN A 904 -50.47 -20.02 33.09
CA GLN A 904 -51.25 -19.44 32.00
C GLN A 904 -52.59 -18.85 32.46
N SER A 905 -53.33 -19.55 33.32
CA SER A 905 -54.63 -19.09 33.83
C SER A 905 -54.54 -17.79 34.63
N LEU A 906 -53.45 -17.58 35.36
CA LEU A 906 -53.21 -16.34 36.11
C LEU A 906 -52.85 -15.19 35.15
N VAL A 907 -52.07 -15.48 34.11
CA VAL A 907 -51.71 -14.50 33.08
C VAL A 907 -52.96 -14.05 32.32
N ASP A 908 -53.78 -14.99 31.85
CA ASP A 908 -55.02 -14.71 31.11
C ASP A 908 -56.00 -13.85 31.94
N GLU A 909 -56.14 -14.12 33.23
CA GLU A 909 -56.96 -13.31 34.15
C GLU A 909 -56.46 -11.87 34.29
N LEU A 910 -55.14 -11.70 34.44
CA LEU A 910 -54.53 -10.38 34.63
C LEU A 910 -54.58 -9.55 33.33
N GLU A 911 -54.37 -10.18 32.17
CA GLU A 911 -54.50 -9.53 30.85
C GLU A 911 -55.95 -9.12 30.56
N ALA A 912 -56.93 -9.97 30.90
CA ALA A 912 -58.35 -9.65 30.76
C ALA A 912 -58.79 -8.52 31.71
N GLY A 913 -58.15 -8.41 32.89
CA GLY A 913 -58.39 -7.35 33.87
C GLY A 913 -57.94 -5.96 33.41
N SER A 914 -56.80 -5.86 32.73
CA SER A 914 -56.28 -4.59 32.19
C SER A 914 -57.11 -4.00 31.04
N SER A 915 -57.95 -4.82 30.39
CA SER A 915 -58.82 -4.38 29.28
C SER A 915 -60.09 -3.64 29.73
N LYS A 916 -60.36 -3.52 31.03
CA LYS A 916 -61.55 -2.84 31.58
C LYS A 916 -61.31 -1.41 32.08
N THR A 917 -60.12 -0.86 31.84
CA THR A 917 -59.71 0.47 32.35
C THR A 917 -59.08 1.39 31.30
N GLN A 918 -59.39 1.19 30.01
CA GLN A 918 -59.11 2.16 28.93
C GLN A 918 -60.36 2.90 28.48
#